data_AF-A0A962QFW1-F1
#
_entry.id   AF-A0A962QFW1-F1
#
_cell.length_a   1.000
_cell.length_b   1.000
_cell.length_c   1.000
_cell.angle_alpha   90.00
_cell.angle_beta   90.00
_cell.angle_gamma   90.00
#
_symmetry.space_group_name_H-M   'P 1'
#
loop_
_entity.id
_entity.type
_entity.pdbx_description
1 polymer ?
#
loop_
_entity_poly.entity_id
_entity_poly.type
_entity_poly.pdbx_seq_one_letter_code
_entity_poly.pdbx_strand_id
1 'polypeptide(L)'
;RAVHVIRWLAQLAKSRQRGIPVRLVKGAYWDSEIKRAQESGLDGYPVFTRKSATDISYLACARLLISAPDYFFPQFATHNAHTVAAIMQMAQEHPGYEFQRLHGMGDTLYHIMQTHANQPISCRIYAPVGGHQDLLPYLVRRLLENGANTSFINQTENPDIPLEEITRDPITVWLNGKQEGLPLPAALYGPQRRNAQGLNLADPQIRQQIQQDLNQLADKYHRAVPWINGKAHAGRTQAIAAPYDHQEIVGEAVYGDREAAAAALDAAVAGFDSWRLQPVEQRAACLLKAADLMEQQRMNLVSLCVREGGRTIRDALAEVREAVDFCRYYAANALELFSKPVTLPGPTGEINQLRYSGRGVFVCISPWNFPVAIFTGQIAAALVAGNTVIAKPAERTTLTAMACARIFYQAGIPESVLHFLPGKGTEIGPQLIEDRRVAGVAFTGSTATAQWINQQLSGHPVIVPFVAETGGQNVLISDSSAHKEQLVQDAVLSAFNSAGQRCSALRVLFVPHETADRIKALLVGAMQQLRLGSPADYATDIGPVISASAVMQLKTHISHMRALGNTIYQLPLLSGATHVQPMRSGYFYPPTLIELQAMEQLREEIFGPVLHLVRYASNELNAVIETVNASGYGLTLGIHSRIQHTIETIRQHARVGNIYINRNMIGAVVGVQPFGGMGLSGTGPKAGGPDYLRRFAVEQTVTDNIAALGGNTGLLAQNLL
;
A
#
# COMPACT_ATOMS: atom_id res chain seq x y z
N ARG A 1 -1.90 -24.48 -10.39
CA ARG A 1 -3.33 -24.91 -10.31
C ARG A 1 -3.79 -25.74 -11.52
N ALA A 2 -3.23 -25.54 -12.72
CA ALA A 2 -3.74 -26.09 -13.99
C ALA A 2 -4.14 -27.59 -13.95
N VAL A 3 -3.27 -28.47 -13.44
CA VAL A 3 -3.57 -29.91 -13.28
C VAL A 3 -4.84 -30.16 -12.48
N HIS A 4 -5.01 -29.49 -11.34
CA HIS A 4 -6.20 -29.64 -10.50
C HIS A 4 -7.46 -29.11 -11.20
N VAL A 5 -7.34 -28.01 -11.94
CA VAL A 5 -8.45 -27.45 -12.74
C VAL A 5 -8.88 -28.43 -13.83
N ILE A 6 -7.93 -29.06 -14.53
CA ILE A 6 -8.25 -30.08 -15.55
C ILE A 6 -8.95 -31.29 -14.91
N ARG A 7 -8.48 -31.78 -13.77
CA ARG A 7 -9.14 -32.89 -13.06
C ARG A 7 -10.56 -32.53 -12.62
N TRP A 8 -10.76 -31.31 -12.13
CA TRP A 8 -12.10 -30.80 -11.79
C TRP A 8 -13.00 -30.69 -13.04
N LEU A 9 -12.47 -30.18 -14.16
CA LEU A 9 -13.20 -30.14 -15.43
C LEU A 9 -13.59 -31.54 -15.93
N ALA A 10 -12.75 -32.56 -15.73
CA ALA A 10 -13.08 -33.93 -16.10
C ALA A 10 -14.27 -34.47 -15.27
N GLN A 11 -14.27 -34.19 -13.96
CA GLN A 11 -15.40 -34.53 -13.10
C GLN A 11 -16.67 -33.79 -13.51
N LEU A 12 -16.55 -32.50 -13.88
CA LEU A 12 -17.67 -31.71 -14.37
C LEU A 12 -18.21 -32.30 -15.70
N ALA A 13 -17.34 -32.55 -16.67
CA ALA A 13 -17.67 -33.17 -17.95
C ALA A 13 -18.41 -34.50 -17.76
N LYS A 14 -17.90 -35.36 -16.88
CA LYS A 14 -18.53 -36.63 -16.50
C LYS A 14 -19.92 -36.42 -15.88
N SER A 15 -20.04 -35.52 -14.91
CA SER A 15 -21.31 -35.24 -14.22
C SER A 15 -22.39 -34.66 -15.14
N ARG A 16 -21.96 -33.94 -16.17
CA ARG A 16 -22.86 -33.30 -17.15
C ARG A 16 -23.04 -34.13 -18.43
N GLN A 17 -22.30 -35.24 -18.58
CA GLN A 17 -22.26 -36.05 -19.80
C GLN A 17 -21.99 -35.21 -21.05
N ARG A 18 -21.03 -34.29 -20.95
CA ARG A 18 -20.63 -33.40 -22.06
C ARG A 18 -19.12 -33.38 -22.20
N GLY A 19 -18.64 -33.58 -23.43
CA GLY A 19 -17.25 -33.29 -23.78
C GLY A 19 -17.00 -31.78 -23.75
N ILE A 20 -15.92 -31.36 -23.10
CA ILE A 20 -15.55 -29.95 -22.98
C ILE A 20 -14.36 -29.67 -23.91
N PRO A 21 -14.47 -28.73 -24.86
CA PRO A 21 -13.31 -28.25 -25.59
C PRO A 21 -12.41 -27.43 -24.66
N VAL A 22 -11.17 -27.86 -24.47
CA VAL A 22 -10.23 -27.22 -23.53
C VAL A 22 -9.04 -26.66 -24.30
N ARG A 23 -8.96 -25.32 -24.35
CA ARG A 23 -7.76 -24.61 -24.80
C ARG A 23 -6.70 -24.60 -23.72
N LEU A 24 -5.64 -25.38 -23.91
CA LEU A 24 -4.46 -25.34 -23.06
C LEU A 24 -3.48 -24.27 -23.59
N VAL A 25 -3.09 -23.35 -22.70
CA VAL A 25 -2.12 -22.28 -22.97
C VAL A 25 -1.07 -22.25 -21.84
N LYS A 26 0.10 -21.65 -22.09
CA LYS A 26 1.10 -21.44 -21.03
C LYS A 26 0.68 -20.33 -20.05
N GLY A 27 0.27 -19.18 -20.58
CA GLY A 27 -0.12 -18.01 -19.81
C GLY A 27 0.41 -16.72 -20.43
N ALA A 28 -0.25 -15.61 -20.14
CA ALA A 28 -0.01 -14.33 -20.82
C ALA A 28 0.16 -13.14 -19.85
N TYR A 29 0.09 -13.39 -18.54
CA TYR A 29 0.08 -12.37 -17.49
C TYR A 29 1.20 -12.58 -16.45
N TRP A 30 2.29 -13.25 -16.85
CA TRP A 30 3.30 -13.74 -15.90
C TRP A 30 3.89 -12.62 -15.03
N ASP A 31 4.39 -11.56 -15.65
CA ASP A 31 5.00 -10.40 -14.97
C ASP A 31 4.04 -9.69 -14.01
N SER A 32 2.79 -9.53 -14.44
CA SER A 32 1.72 -8.87 -13.71
C SER A 32 1.32 -9.69 -12.48
N GLU A 33 1.27 -11.02 -12.60
CA GLU A 33 1.00 -11.92 -11.47
C GLU A 33 2.15 -11.97 -10.47
N ILE A 34 3.41 -11.90 -10.92
CA ILE A 34 4.58 -11.75 -10.04
C ILE A 34 4.47 -10.45 -9.24
N LYS A 35 4.31 -9.31 -9.94
CA LYS A 35 4.21 -7.99 -9.31
C LYS A 35 3.05 -7.93 -8.31
N ARG A 36 1.87 -8.38 -8.70
CA ARG A 36 0.67 -8.35 -7.84
C ARG A 36 0.85 -9.19 -6.58
N ALA A 37 1.48 -10.36 -6.68
CA ALA A 37 1.76 -11.20 -5.52
C ALA A 37 2.76 -10.54 -4.56
N GLN A 38 3.79 -9.87 -5.08
CA GLN A 38 4.76 -9.10 -4.29
C GLN A 38 4.11 -7.89 -3.59
N GLU A 39 3.37 -7.06 -4.32
CA GLU A 39 2.67 -5.89 -3.78
C GLU A 39 1.66 -6.30 -2.69
N SER A 40 0.97 -7.42 -2.90
CA SER A 40 -0.02 -7.94 -1.96
C SER A 40 0.59 -8.72 -0.78
N GLY A 41 1.90 -8.96 -0.77
CA GLY A 41 2.58 -9.71 0.30
C GLY A 41 2.08 -11.13 0.49
N LEU A 42 1.75 -11.83 -0.61
CA LEU A 42 1.21 -13.21 -0.56
C LEU A 42 2.29 -14.25 -0.21
N ASP A 43 1.86 -15.46 0.16
CA ASP A 43 2.80 -16.54 0.54
C ASP A 43 3.70 -17.01 -0.62
N GLY A 44 3.25 -16.83 -1.86
CA GLY A 44 3.99 -17.21 -3.05
C GLY A 44 3.32 -16.75 -4.33
N TYR A 45 3.83 -17.24 -5.45
CA TYR A 45 3.35 -16.86 -6.79
C TYR A 45 2.25 -17.79 -7.28
N PRO A 46 1.18 -17.26 -7.92
CA PRO A 46 0.14 -18.10 -8.54
C PRO A 46 0.61 -18.74 -9.86
N VAL A 47 1.83 -18.42 -10.30
CA VAL A 47 2.50 -18.88 -11.53
C VAL A 47 3.90 -19.41 -11.19
N PHE A 48 4.46 -20.26 -12.06
CA PHE A 48 5.85 -20.68 -11.91
C PHE A 48 6.81 -19.52 -12.19
N THR A 49 7.94 -19.50 -11.50
CA THR A 49 9.00 -18.48 -11.67
C THR A 49 10.06 -18.89 -12.68
N ARG A 50 10.14 -20.19 -13.03
CA ARG A 50 11.03 -20.73 -14.08
C ARG A 50 10.21 -21.14 -15.29
N LYS A 51 10.67 -20.74 -16.48
CA LYS A 51 10.00 -21.07 -17.75
C LYS A 51 9.92 -22.59 -17.99
N SER A 52 10.97 -23.35 -17.66
CA SER A 52 10.98 -24.82 -17.82
C SER A 52 9.90 -25.50 -16.96
N ALA A 53 9.58 -24.99 -15.78
CA ALA A 53 8.47 -25.51 -14.97
C ALA A 53 7.11 -25.29 -15.65
N THR A 54 6.91 -24.15 -16.32
CA THR A 54 5.71 -23.91 -17.13
C THR A 54 5.63 -24.88 -18.32
N ASP A 55 6.74 -25.18 -18.99
CA ASP A 55 6.77 -26.15 -20.09
C ASP A 55 6.43 -27.57 -19.60
N ILE A 56 7.05 -28.03 -18.50
CA ILE A 56 6.76 -29.32 -17.88
C ILE A 56 5.29 -29.39 -17.47
N SER A 57 4.78 -28.33 -16.82
CA SER A 57 3.37 -28.26 -16.43
C SER A 57 2.45 -28.32 -17.64
N TYR A 58 2.82 -27.69 -18.75
CA TYR A 58 2.04 -27.74 -19.98
C TYR A 58 1.99 -29.18 -20.53
N LEU A 59 3.12 -29.88 -20.63
CA LEU A 59 3.17 -31.27 -21.10
C LEU A 59 2.39 -32.22 -20.18
N ALA A 60 2.51 -32.05 -18.87
CA ALA A 60 1.73 -32.83 -17.90
C ALA A 60 0.23 -32.59 -18.04
N CYS A 61 -0.19 -31.34 -18.24
CA CYS A 61 -1.58 -30.99 -18.50
C CYS A 61 -2.07 -31.54 -19.83
N ALA A 62 -1.24 -31.50 -20.89
CA ALA A 62 -1.57 -32.05 -22.19
C ALA A 62 -1.79 -33.55 -22.11
N ARG A 63 -0.91 -34.29 -21.42
CA ARG A 63 -1.06 -35.73 -21.19
C ARG A 63 -2.37 -36.06 -20.47
N LEU A 64 -2.78 -35.27 -19.48
CA LEU A 64 -4.06 -35.47 -18.79
C LEU A 64 -5.26 -35.27 -19.72
N LEU A 65 -5.24 -34.25 -20.57
CA LEU A 65 -6.30 -34.00 -21.54
C LEU A 65 -6.39 -35.14 -22.57
N ILE A 66 -5.24 -35.60 -23.09
CA ILE A 66 -5.14 -36.71 -24.04
C ILE A 66 -5.65 -38.02 -23.40
N SER A 67 -5.34 -38.28 -22.13
CA SER A 67 -5.77 -39.51 -21.46
C SER A 67 -7.28 -39.63 -21.19
N ALA A 68 -8.06 -38.59 -21.51
CA ALA A 68 -9.48 -38.49 -21.18
C ALA A 68 -10.35 -38.05 -22.39
N PRO A 69 -10.32 -38.81 -23.50
CA PRO A 69 -10.99 -38.45 -24.75
C PRO A 69 -12.53 -38.35 -24.61
N ASP A 70 -13.11 -39.12 -23.68
CA ASP A 70 -14.56 -39.09 -23.42
C ASP A 70 -15.03 -37.76 -22.79
N TYR A 71 -14.10 -37.03 -22.16
CA TYR A 71 -14.42 -35.82 -21.40
C TYR A 71 -13.94 -34.55 -22.10
N PHE A 72 -12.95 -34.64 -22.98
CA PHE A 72 -12.29 -33.48 -23.54
C PHE A 72 -12.14 -33.53 -25.05
N PHE A 73 -12.26 -32.36 -25.68
CA PHE A 73 -11.67 -32.09 -26.97
C PHE A 73 -10.45 -31.19 -26.76
N PRO A 74 -9.21 -31.72 -26.77
CA PRO A 74 -8.01 -30.95 -26.46
C PRO A 74 -7.68 -29.94 -27.58
N GLN A 75 -7.42 -28.69 -27.20
CA GLN A 75 -6.99 -27.63 -28.11
C GLN A 75 -5.65 -27.05 -27.62
N PHE A 76 -4.55 -27.41 -28.27
CA PHE A 76 -3.20 -27.05 -27.82
C PHE A 76 -2.71 -25.76 -28.47
N ALA A 77 -2.67 -24.66 -27.72
CA ALA A 77 -2.18 -23.38 -28.24
C ALA A 77 -0.73 -23.11 -27.81
N THR A 78 0.21 -23.16 -28.76
CA THR A 78 1.64 -22.97 -28.50
C THR A 78 2.39 -22.59 -29.77
N HIS A 79 3.48 -21.84 -29.66
CA HIS A 79 4.41 -21.61 -30.77
C HIS A 79 5.76 -22.31 -30.59
N ASN A 80 5.87 -23.12 -29.54
CA ASN A 80 7.10 -23.84 -29.23
C ASN A 80 7.10 -25.20 -29.95
N ALA A 81 8.01 -25.39 -30.90
CA ALA A 81 8.06 -26.57 -31.75
C ALA A 81 8.31 -27.87 -30.96
N HIS A 82 9.18 -27.84 -29.95
CA HIS A 82 9.39 -28.99 -29.06
C HIS A 82 8.07 -29.43 -28.38
N THR A 83 7.27 -28.47 -27.92
CA THR A 83 5.96 -28.73 -27.31
C THR A 83 4.99 -29.37 -28.31
N VAL A 84 4.98 -28.88 -29.56
CA VAL A 84 4.17 -29.44 -30.65
C VAL A 84 4.57 -30.89 -30.93
N ALA A 85 5.87 -31.15 -31.12
CA ALA A 85 6.40 -32.48 -31.39
C ALA A 85 6.10 -33.46 -30.24
N ALA A 86 6.30 -33.04 -28.98
CA ALA A 86 5.97 -33.86 -27.81
C ALA A 86 4.48 -34.22 -27.75
N ILE A 87 3.58 -33.29 -28.08
CA ILE A 87 2.13 -33.57 -28.13
C ILE A 87 1.79 -34.54 -29.25
N MET A 88 2.34 -34.35 -30.46
CA MET A 88 2.11 -35.28 -31.57
C MET A 88 2.52 -36.70 -31.20
N GLN A 89 3.62 -36.85 -30.47
CA GLN A 89 4.05 -38.15 -29.97
C GLN A 89 3.14 -38.71 -28.87
N MET A 90 2.64 -37.86 -27.95
CA MET A 90 1.73 -38.29 -26.88
C MET A 90 0.32 -38.64 -27.37
N ALA A 91 -0.12 -38.07 -28.50
CA ALA A 91 -1.51 -38.14 -28.96
C ALA A 91 -1.70 -39.06 -30.19
N GLN A 92 -0.74 -39.93 -30.52
CA GLN A 92 -0.79 -40.80 -31.70
C GLN A 92 -2.06 -41.66 -31.79
N GLU A 93 -2.55 -42.14 -30.64
CA GLU A 93 -3.75 -42.99 -30.53
C GLU A 93 -5.00 -42.20 -30.13
N HIS A 94 -4.93 -40.87 -30.02
CA HIS A 94 -6.04 -40.06 -29.57
C HIS A 94 -7.10 -39.88 -30.67
N PRO A 95 -8.41 -40.00 -30.38
CA PRO A 95 -9.46 -39.97 -31.41
C PRO A 95 -9.65 -38.60 -32.09
N GLY A 96 -9.18 -37.51 -31.47
CA GLY A 96 -9.19 -36.19 -32.11
C GLY A 96 -8.74 -35.06 -31.21
N TYR A 97 -7.91 -34.16 -31.74
CA TYR A 97 -7.46 -32.94 -31.08
C TYR A 97 -7.11 -31.88 -32.14
N GLU A 98 -6.94 -30.63 -31.73
CA GLU A 98 -6.43 -29.58 -32.62
C GLU A 98 -5.28 -28.81 -31.98
N PHE A 99 -4.43 -28.23 -32.82
CA PHE A 99 -3.53 -27.17 -32.41
C PHE A 99 -4.17 -25.80 -32.63
N GLN A 100 -3.63 -24.78 -31.97
CA GLN A 100 -4.02 -23.40 -32.20
C GLN A 100 -2.81 -22.47 -32.22
N ARG A 101 -2.91 -21.43 -33.05
CA ARG A 101 -1.91 -20.38 -33.17
C ARG A 101 -2.55 -19.01 -33.23
N LEU A 102 -1.74 -17.98 -33.09
CA LEU A 102 -2.15 -16.60 -33.30
C LEU A 102 -2.08 -16.24 -34.79
N HIS A 103 -3.00 -15.39 -35.24
CA HIS A 103 -2.91 -14.80 -36.57
C HIS A 103 -1.61 -13.99 -36.71
N GLY A 104 -0.92 -14.15 -37.85
CA GLY A 104 0.36 -13.50 -38.13
C GLY A 104 1.59 -14.09 -37.43
N MET A 105 1.44 -15.23 -36.73
CA MET A 105 2.54 -15.90 -36.02
C MET A 105 2.44 -17.43 -36.13
N GLY A 106 3.60 -18.09 -36.27
CA GLY A 106 3.70 -19.54 -36.28
C GLY A 106 3.21 -20.22 -37.56
N ASP A 107 2.96 -19.48 -38.64
CA ASP A 107 2.55 -20.02 -39.94
C ASP A 107 3.50 -21.13 -40.43
N THR A 108 4.81 -20.85 -40.45
CA THR A 108 5.83 -21.80 -40.88
C THR A 108 5.84 -23.08 -40.03
N LEU A 109 5.80 -22.95 -38.70
CA LEU A 109 5.78 -24.09 -37.77
C LEU A 109 4.61 -25.02 -38.06
N TYR A 110 3.41 -24.45 -38.19
CA TYR A 110 2.20 -25.25 -38.36
C TYR A 110 2.04 -25.79 -39.78
N HIS A 111 2.59 -25.11 -40.79
CA HIS A 111 2.71 -25.67 -42.13
C HIS A 111 3.64 -26.90 -42.14
N ILE A 112 4.82 -26.80 -41.53
CA ILE A 112 5.77 -27.93 -41.40
C ILE A 112 5.15 -29.08 -40.60
N MET A 113 4.44 -28.77 -39.51
CA MET A 113 3.74 -29.79 -38.73
C MET A 113 2.69 -30.52 -39.57
N GLN A 114 1.91 -29.81 -40.40
CA GLN A 114 0.90 -30.42 -41.26
C GLN A 114 1.51 -31.31 -42.34
N THR A 115 2.67 -30.93 -42.90
CA THR A 115 3.34 -31.74 -43.93
C THR A 115 3.98 -33.02 -43.37
N HIS A 116 4.37 -33.03 -42.09
CA HIS A 116 5.04 -34.18 -41.45
C HIS A 116 4.11 -35.00 -40.54
N ALA A 117 2.83 -34.64 -40.41
CA ALA A 117 1.90 -35.39 -39.59
C ALA A 117 1.42 -36.65 -40.32
N ASN A 118 1.47 -37.81 -39.64
CA ASN A 118 0.96 -39.08 -40.16
C ASN A 118 -0.57 -39.08 -40.37
N GLN A 119 -1.28 -38.14 -39.74
CA GLN A 119 -2.72 -37.96 -39.84
C GLN A 119 -3.03 -36.46 -39.96
N PRO A 120 -4.15 -36.07 -40.58
CA PRO A 120 -4.52 -34.66 -40.71
C PRO A 120 -4.84 -34.04 -39.35
N ILE A 121 -3.92 -33.21 -38.84
CA ILE A 121 -4.11 -32.45 -37.60
C ILE A 121 -4.54 -31.02 -37.94
N SER A 122 -5.69 -30.59 -37.42
CA SER A 122 -6.19 -29.24 -37.61
C SER A 122 -5.40 -28.21 -36.79
N CYS A 123 -5.18 -27.02 -37.35
CA CYS A 123 -4.65 -25.87 -36.63
C CYS A 123 -5.61 -24.68 -36.76
N ARG A 124 -6.24 -24.27 -35.65
CA ARG A 124 -7.17 -23.14 -35.61
C ARG A 124 -6.44 -21.83 -35.32
N ILE A 125 -6.77 -20.79 -36.08
CA ILE A 125 -6.18 -19.46 -35.91
C ILE A 125 -7.02 -18.65 -34.92
N TYR A 126 -6.38 -18.14 -33.87
CA TYR A 126 -6.94 -17.10 -33.02
C TYR A 126 -6.72 -15.75 -33.71
N ALA A 127 -7.80 -15.20 -34.26
CA ALA A 127 -7.81 -14.00 -35.08
C ALA A 127 -8.52 -12.83 -34.35
N PRO A 128 -7.77 -11.87 -33.79
CA PRO A 128 -8.33 -10.63 -33.26
C PRO A 128 -8.96 -9.80 -34.37
N VAL A 129 -10.13 -9.23 -34.11
CA VAL A 129 -10.84 -8.35 -35.05
C VAL A 129 -11.29 -7.12 -34.27
N GLY A 130 -10.96 -5.93 -34.77
CA GLY A 130 -11.29 -4.67 -34.11
C GLY A 130 -10.70 -3.47 -34.86
N GLY A 131 -11.04 -2.25 -34.42
CA GLY A 131 -10.43 -1.04 -34.97
C GLY A 131 -8.95 -0.93 -34.56
N HIS A 132 -8.17 -0.13 -35.31
CA HIS A 132 -6.74 0.08 -35.00
C HIS A 132 -6.52 0.51 -33.54
N GLN A 133 -7.34 1.43 -33.01
CA GLN A 133 -7.22 1.91 -31.63
C GLN A 133 -7.42 0.80 -30.59
N ASP A 134 -8.31 -0.15 -30.85
CA ASP A 134 -8.64 -1.25 -29.92
C ASP A 134 -7.59 -2.37 -29.97
N LEU A 135 -6.94 -2.56 -31.12
CA LEU A 135 -5.94 -3.60 -31.33
C LEU A 135 -4.52 -3.20 -30.90
N LEU A 136 -4.22 -1.90 -30.75
CA LEU A 136 -2.89 -1.43 -30.33
C LEU A 136 -2.44 -1.96 -28.96
N PRO A 137 -3.26 -1.90 -27.88
CA PRO A 137 -2.89 -2.51 -26.59
C PRO A 137 -2.64 -4.02 -26.71
N TYR A 138 -3.46 -4.69 -27.52
CA TYR A 138 -3.31 -6.12 -27.81
C TYR A 138 -1.99 -6.40 -28.54
N LEU A 139 -1.59 -5.56 -29.50
CA LEU A 139 -0.34 -5.69 -30.26
C LEU A 139 0.90 -5.57 -29.36
N VAL A 140 0.97 -4.55 -28.50
CA VAL A 140 2.10 -4.35 -27.57
C VAL A 140 2.30 -5.57 -26.70
N ARG A 141 1.21 -6.09 -26.12
CA ARG A 141 1.26 -7.32 -25.33
C ARG A 141 1.76 -8.50 -26.16
N ARG A 142 1.34 -8.59 -27.43
CA ARG A 142 1.74 -9.69 -28.30
C ARG A 142 3.21 -9.65 -28.72
N LEU A 143 3.76 -8.44 -28.86
CA LEU A 143 5.20 -8.23 -29.02
C LEU A 143 5.96 -8.68 -27.77
N LEU A 144 5.48 -8.36 -26.56
CA LEU A 144 6.12 -8.82 -25.32
C LEU A 144 6.07 -10.35 -25.16
N GLU A 145 4.93 -10.98 -25.45
CA GLU A 145 4.75 -12.43 -25.33
C GLU A 145 5.71 -13.22 -26.25
N ASN A 146 5.95 -12.74 -27.46
CA ASN A 146 6.75 -13.46 -28.46
C ASN A 146 8.18 -12.92 -28.63
N GLY A 147 8.44 -11.69 -28.19
CA GLY A 147 9.74 -11.01 -28.25
C GLY A 147 10.55 -11.09 -26.96
N ALA A 148 10.04 -11.69 -25.87
CA ALA A 148 10.85 -11.94 -24.68
C ALA A 148 12.07 -12.83 -25.01
N ASN A 149 13.22 -12.62 -24.36
CA ASN A 149 14.45 -13.41 -24.59
C ASN A 149 14.27 -14.93 -24.37
N THR A 150 13.27 -15.31 -23.57
CA THR A 150 12.91 -16.71 -23.28
C THR A 150 11.83 -17.26 -24.20
N SER A 151 11.31 -16.44 -25.13
CA SER A 151 10.35 -16.86 -26.14
C SER A 151 11.02 -17.75 -27.19
N PHE A 152 10.35 -18.83 -27.55
CA PHE A 152 10.85 -19.75 -28.58
C PHE A 152 11.03 -19.04 -29.94
N ILE A 153 10.11 -18.15 -30.33
CA ILE A 153 10.18 -17.44 -31.61
C ILE A 153 11.44 -16.56 -31.67
N ASN A 154 11.67 -15.77 -30.62
CA ASN A 154 12.87 -14.93 -30.52
C ASN A 154 14.16 -15.78 -30.53
N GLN A 155 14.15 -16.94 -29.84
CA GLN A 155 15.31 -17.82 -29.83
C GLN A 155 15.59 -18.46 -31.20
N THR A 156 14.56 -18.83 -31.96
CA THR A 156 14.73 -19.42 -33.30
C THR A 156 15.19 -18.42 -34.35
N GLU A 157 14.94 -17.13 -34.17
CA GLU A 157 15.42 -16.07 -35.06
C GLU A 157 16.84 -15.60 -34.69
N ASN A 158 17.37 -16.03 -33.54
CA ASN A 158 18.72 -15.70 -33.09
C ASN A 158 19.73 -16.75 -33.59
N PRO A 159 20.64 -16.40 -34.54
CA PRO A 159 21.61 -17.34 -35.10
C PRO A 159 22.67 -17.81 -34.09
N ASP A 160 22.83 -17.12 -32.95
CA ASP A 160 23.81 -17.45 -31.93
C ASP A 160 23.35 -18.58 -30.98
N ILE A 161 22.08 -19.00 -31.07
CA ILE A 161 21.52 -20.06 -30.21
C ILE A 161 21.48 -21.39 -30.99
N PRO A 162 22.24 -22.43 -30.56
CA PRO A 162 22.25 -23.72 -31.24
C PRO A 162 20.87 -24.40 -31.24
N LEU A 163 20.54 -25.14 -32.30
CA LEU A 163 19.27 -25.87 -32.38
C LEU A 163 19.12 -26.90 -31.25
N GLU A 164 20.21 -27.51 -30.81
CA GLU A 164 20.23 -28.44 -29.69
C GLU A 164 19.79 -27.77 -28.40
N GLU A 165 20.04 -26.48 -28.23
CA GLU A 165 19.62 -25.73 -27.06
C GLU A 165 18.12 -25.43 -27.09
N ILE A 166 17.61 -25.05 -28.26
CA ILE A 166 16.19 -24.74 -28.50
C ILE A 166 15.29 -25.99 -28.38
N THR A 167 15.82 -27.16 -28.74
CA THR A 167 15.12 -28.45 -28.74
C THR A 167 15.35 -29.29 -27.48
N ARG A 168 16.05 -28.77 -26.47
CA ARG A 168 16.26 -29.47 -25.20
C ARG A 168 14.95 -29.81 -24.50
N ASP A 169 14.92 -31.02 -23.96
CA ASP A 169 13.85 -31.48 -23.08
C ASP A 169 13.73 -30.56 -21.85
N PRO A 170 12.58 -29.94 -21.60
CA PRO A 170 12.38 -29.03 -20.47
C PRO A 170 12.58 -29.71 -19.11
N ILE A 171 12.42 -31.04 -19.00
CA ILE A 171 12.72 -31.80 -17.77
C ILE A 171 14.23 -31.80 -17.52
N THR A 172 15.02 -32.08 -18.55
CA THR A 172 16.48 -32.03 -18.47
C THR A 172 16.98 -30.63 -18.12
N VAL A 173 16.40 -29.58 -18.73
CA VAL A 173 16.69 -28.17 -18.38
C VAL A 173 16.33 -27.85 -16.93
N TRP A 174 15.22 -28.39 -16.44
CA TRP A 174 14.81 -28.20 -15.05
C TRP A 174 15.80 -28.84 -14.07
N LEU A 175 16.18 -30.09 -14.30
CA LEU A 175 17.08 -30.88 -13.43
C LEU A 175 18.50 -30.32 -13.39
N ASN A 176 19.01 -29.84 -14.54
CA ASN A 176 20.39 -29.36 -14.66
C ASN A 176 20.54 -27.85 -14.44
N GLY A 177 19.44 -27.10 -14.35
CA GLY A 177 19.48 -25.64 -14.23
C GLY A 177 19.72 -25.15 -12.81
N LYS A 178 20.51 -24.08 -12.66
CA LYS A 178 20.70 -23.36 -11.38
C LYS A 178 19.37 -22.84 -10.83
N GLN A 179 19.22 -22.85 -9.50
CA GLN A 179 18.08 -22.22 -8.82
C GLN A 179 18.30 -20.71 -8.67
N GLU A 180 18.14 -19.95 -9.75
CA GLU A 180 18.02 -18.49 -9.67
C GLU A 180 16.53 -18.13 -9.63
N GLY A 181 16.03 -17.85 -8.43
CA GLY A 181 14.62 -17.56 -8.19
C GLY A 181 14.38 -16.07 -7.91
N LEU A 182 13.23 -15.56 -8.36
CA LEU A 182 12.72 -14.27 -7.91
C LEU A 182 12.50 -14.30 -6.39
N PRO A 183 12.81 -13.21 -5.66
CA PRO A 183 12.58 -13.17 -4.21
C PRO A 183 11.09 -13.40 -3.93
N LEU A 184 10.73 -14.26 -2.98
CA LEU A 184 9.34 -14.41 -2.55
C LEU A 184 8.80 -13.10 -1.98
N PRO A 185 7.47 -12.86 -1.99
CA PRO A 185 6.92 -11.61 -1.45
C PRO A 185 7.35 -11.28 -0.02
N ALA A 186 7.49 -12.29 0.85
CA ALA A 186 7.98 -12.13 2.22
C ALA A 186 9.46 -11.67 2.30
N ALA A 187 10.26 -12.00 1.29
CA ALA A 187 11.70 -11.70 1.21
C ALA A 187 12.03 -10.52 0.28
N LEU A 188 11.01 -9.73 -0.11
CA LEU A 188 11.13 -8.66 -1.10
C LEU A 188 12.23 -7.63 -0.75
N TYR A 189 12.49 -7.40 0.53
CA TYR A 189 13.47 -6.41 1.02
C TYR A 189 14.80 -7.04 1.48
N GLY A 190 15.05 -8.30 1.08
CA GLY A 190 16.30 -9.00 1.37
C GLY A 190 16.57 -9.15 2.88
N PRO A 191 17.84 -9.08 3.31
CA PRO A 191 18.21 -9.31 4.70
C PRO A 191 17.85 -8.13 5.63
N GLN A 192 17.52 -6.95 5.10
CA GLN A 192 17.23 -5.77 5.92
C GLN A 192 15.97 -5.98 6.76
N ARG A 193 14.91 -6.53 6.17
CA ARG A 193 13.65 -6.84 6.87
C ARG A 193 12.78 -7.81 6.08
N ARG A 194 11.90 -8.52 6.80
CA ARG A 194 10.77 -9.25 6.21
C ARG A 194 9.65 -8.27 5.80
N ASN A 195 8.98 -8.55 4.68
CA ASN A 195 7.79 -7.83 4.23
C ASN A 195 6.55 -8.24 5.06
N ALA A 196 5.62 -7.30 5.31
CA ALA A 196 4.33 -7.61 5.94
C ALA A 196 3.47 -8.56 5.08
N GLN A 197 2.93 -9.60 5.71
CA GLN A 197 2.12 -10.62 5.03
C GLN A 197 0.70 -10.09 4.74
N GLY A 198 0.22 -10.29 3.52
CA GLY A 198 -1.17 -10.03 3.14
C GLY A 198 -2.02 -11.29 3.02
N LEU A 199 -3.26 -11.14 2.58
CA LEU A 199 -4.21 -12.23 2.38
C LEU A 199 -4.71 -12.22 0.93
N ASN A 200 -4.79 -13.39 0.31
CA ASN A 200 -5.29 -13.51 -1.07
C ASN A 200 -6.83 -13.46 -1.09
N LEU A 201 -7.38 -12.26 -1.18
CA LEU A 201 -8.84 -12.06 -1.22
C LEU A 201 -9.49 -12.59 -2.50
N ALA A 202 -8.73 -13.03 -3.51
CA ALA A 202 -9.29 -13.74 -4.66
C ALA A 202 -9.71 -15.18 -4.29
N ASP A 203 -9.17 -15.74 -3.22
CA ASP A 203 -9.53 -17.07 -2.72
C ASP A 203 -10.86 -17.04 -1.94
N PRO A 204 -11.90 -17.77 -2.40
CA PRO A 204 -13.17 -17.84 -1.70
C PRO A 204 -13.08 -18.40 -0.27
N GLN A 205 -12.16 -19.34 0.00
CA GLN A 205 -12.01 -19.93 1.33
C GLN A 205 -11.44 -18.91 2.31
N ILE A 206 -10.45 -18.13 1.88
CA ILE A 206 -9.89 -17.03 2.68
C ILE A 206 -10.97 -15.98 2.95
N ARG A 207 -11.77 -15.60 1.94
CA ARG A 207 -12.88 -14.64 2.16
C ARG A 207 -13.92 -15.17 3.15
N GLN A 208 -14.28 -16.44 3.05
CA GLN A 208 -15.22 -17.07 3.98
C GLN A 208 -14.66 -17.08 5.40
N GLN A 209 -13.38 -17.43 5.57
CA GLN A 209 -12.72 -17.42 6.88
C GLN A 209 -12.70 -16.00 7.48
N ILE A 210 -12.31 -14.99 6.70
CA ILE A 210 -12.34 -13.59 7.13
C ILE A 210 -13.74 -13.19 7.59
N GLN A 211 -14.79 -13.56 6.84
CA GLN A 211 -16.16 -13.25 7.23
C GLN A 211 -16.55 -13.96 8.54
N GLN A 212 -16.15 -15.22 8.72
CA GLN A 212 -16.40 -15.96 9.96
C GLN A 212 -15.70 -15.30 11.16
N ASP A 213 -14.43 -14.90 11.01
CA ASP A 213 -13.67 -14.21 12.04
C ASP A 213 -14.30 -12.86 12.41
N LEU A 214 -14.75 -12.09 11.42
CA LEU A 214 -15.45 -10.82 11.65
C LEU A 214 -16.79 -11.03 12.36
N ASN A 215 -17.57 -12.05 11.97
CA ASN A 215 -18.83 -12.38 12.63
C ASN A 215 -18.62 -12.78 14.10
N GLN A 216 -17.56 -13.53 14.41
CA GLN A 216 -17.20 -13.87 15.80
C GLN A 216 -16.80 -12.65 16.64
N LEU A 217 -16.34 -11.59 15.99
CA LEU A 217 -15.90 -10.34 16.62
C LEU A 217 -16.97 -9.24 16.60
N ALA A 218 -18.13 -9.49 15.98
CA ALA A 218 -19.18 -8.49 15.78
C ALA A 218 -19.77 -7.99 17.10
N ASP A 219 -19.95 -8.86 18.09
CA ASP A 219 -20.52 -8.49 19.40
C ASP A 219 -19.45 -8.17 20.46
N LYS A 220 -18.17 -8.18 20.07
CA LYS A 220 -17.08 -7.91 21.01
C LYS A 220 -17.13 -6.46 21.45
N TYR A 221 -17.35 -6.24 22.74
CA TYR A 221 -17.34 -4.92 23.34
C TYR A 221 -15.93 -4.52 23.76
N HIS A 222 -15.48 -3.33 23.35
CA HIS A 222 -14.13 -2.84 23.63
C HIS A 222 -14.14 -1.69 24.63
N ARG A 223 -13.07 -1.60 25.41
CA ARG A 223 -12.87 -0.51 26.37
C ARG A 223 -11.47 0.08 26.24
N ALA A 224 -11.41 1.38 26.08
CA ALA A 224 -10.18 2.17 26.10
C ALA A 224 -10.18 3.10 27.31
N VAL A 225 -9.05 3.14 28.03
CA VAL A 225 -8.88 3.97 29.23
C VAL A 225 -7.50 4.59 29.18
N PRO A 226 -7.27 5.76 29.81
CA PRO A 226 -5.92 6.25 29.99
C PRO A 226 -5.11 5.22 30.78
N TRP A 227 -3.99 4.80 30.23
CA TRP A 227 -3.10 3.79 30.77
C TRP A 227 -1.74 4.42 31.01
N ILE A 228 -1.46 4.74 32.26
CA ILE A 228 -0.29 5.51 32.67
C ILE A 228 0.46 4.69 33.71
N ASN A 229 1.72 4.40 33.43
CA ASN A 229 2.58 3.62 34.32
C ASN A 229 1.93 2.32 34.85
N GLY A 230 1.26 1.58 33.95
CA GLY A 230 0.60 0.31 34.26
C GLY A 230 -0.74 0.43 34.99
N LYS A 231 -1.29 1.64 35.10
CA LYS A 231 -2.54 1.90 35.83
C LYS A 231 -3.57 2.56 34.94
N ALA A 232 -4.81 2.11 35.06
CA ALA A 232 -5.95 2.78 34.46
C ALA A 232 -6.29 4.05 35.27
N HIS A 233 -6.51 5.17 34.60
CA HIS A 233 -7.02 6.39 35.23
C HIS A 233 -8.52 6.56 34.97
N ALA A 234 -9.21 7.13 35.94
CA ALA A 234 -10.61 7.52 35.82
C ALA A 234 -10.75 8.76 34.92
N GLY A 235 -11.98 9.01 34.48
CA GLY A 235 -12.28 10.13 33.61
C GLY A 235 -13.71 10.03 33.07
N ARG A 236 -14.05 10.90 32.12
CA ARG A 236 -15.37 10.89 31.49
C ARG A 236 -15.48 9.75 30.48
N THR A 237 -16.45 8.87 30.68
CA THR A 237 -16.76 7.80 29.72
C THR A 237 -17.60 8.32 28.55
N GLN A 238 -17.27 7.86 27.34
CA GLN A 238 -18.01 8.13 26.11
C GLN A 238 -18.19 6.84 25.31
N ALA A 239 -19.43 6.57 24.89
CA ALA A 239 -19.74 5.48 23.99
C ALA A 239 -19.18 5.76 22.58
N ILE A 240 -18.65 4.72 21.95
CA ILE A 240 -18.11 4.75 20.59
C ILE A 240 -19.02 3.89 19.70
N ALA A 241 -19.77 4.58 18.84
CA ALA A 241 -20.69 3.95 17.90
C ALA A 241 -20.03 3.80 16.52
N ALA A 242 -20.47 2.80 15.75
CA ALA A 242 -19.99 2.61 14.38
C ALA A 242 -20.44 3.77 13.46
N PRO A 243 -19.59 4.23 12.53
CA PRO A 243 -19.95 5.32 11.62
C PRO A 243 -20.93 4.87 10.53
N TYR A 244 -21.04 3.58 10.22
CA TYR A 244 -21.99 3.04 9.24
C TYR A 244 -23.34 2.66 9.86
N ASP A 245 -23.41 2.49 11.19
CA ASP A 245 -24.65 2.24 11.91
C ASP A 245 -24.53 2.72 13.37
N HIS A 246 -25.17 3.84 13.71
CA HIS A 246 -25.07 4.45 15.04
C HIS A 246 -25.77 3.65 16.15
N GLN A 247 -26.54 2.62 15.80
CA GLN A 247 -27.11 1.70 16.78
C GLN A 247 -26.07 0.67 17.26
N GLU A 248 -25.03 0.41 16.46
CA GLU A 248 -23.94 -0.48 16.83
C GLU A 248 -22.95 0.25 17.73
N ILE A 249 -22.94 -0.10 19.02
CA ILE A 249 -21.95 0.38 19.98
C ILE A 249 -20.76 -0.58 20.00
N VAL A 250 -19.62 -0.13 19.49
CA VAL A 250 -18.37 -0.91 19.43
C VAL A 250 -17.72 -1.02 20.81
N GLY A 251 -17.92 -0.01 21.65
CA GLY A 251 -17.30 0.06 22.97
C GLY A 251 -17.45 1.40 23.65
N GLU A 252 -16.59 1.63 24.65
CA GLU A 252 -16.48 2.92 25.34
C GLU A 252 -15.02 3.36 25.51
N ALA A 253 -14.82 4.67 25.49
CA ALA A 253 -13.55 5.31 25.81
C ALA A 253 -13.70 6.19 27.05
N VAL A 254 -12.82 6.01 28.02
CA VAL A 254 -12.66 6.96 29.13
C VAL A 254 -11.66 8.01 28.69
N TYR A 255 -12.03 9.28 28.77
CA TYR A 255 -11.15 10.40 28.42
C TYR A 255 -10.40 10.88 29.65
N GLY A 256 -9.08 10.96 29.51
CA GLY A 256 -8.20 11.58 30.48
C GLY A 256 -8.46 13.07 30.59
N ASP A 257 -8.24 13.59 31.79
CA ASP A 257 -8.31 15.00 32.12
C ASP A 257 -6.90 15.60 32.28
N ARG A 258 -6.84 16.80 32.86
CA ARG A 258 -5.57 17.49 33.12
C ARG A 258 -4.68 16.74 34.12
N GLU A 259 -5.27 16.06 35.10
CA GLU A 259 -4.51 15.28 36.09
C GLU A 259 -3.89 14.04 35.44
N ALA A 260 -4.64 13.35 34.59
CA ALA A 260 -4.12 12.24 33.80
C ALA A 260 -2.98 12.70 32.86
N ALA A 261 -3.11 13.87 32.23
CA ALA A 261 -2.05 14.43 31.40
C ALA A 261 -0.77 14.73 32.20
N ALA A 262 -0.91 15.35 33.38
CA ALA A 262 0.22 15.61 34.27
C ALA A 262 0.89 14.32 34.75
N ALA A 263 0.10 13.33 35.17
CA ALA A 263 0.60 12.01 35.60
C ALA A 263 1.33 11.27 34.47
N ALA A 264 0.85 11.37 33.22
CA ALA A 264 1.52 10.80 32.06
C ALA A 264 2.88 11.46 31.79
N LEU A 265 2.98 12.78 31.95
CA LEU A 265 4.25 13.51 31.83
C LEU A 265 5.24 13.12 32.93
N ASP A 266 4.78 13.05 34.19
CA ASP A 266 5.62 12.64 35.32
C ASP A 266 6.17 11.22 35.12
N ALA A 267 5.32 10.29 34.70
CA ALA A 267 5.71 8.92 34.42
C ALA A 267 6.68 8.82 33.23
N ALA A 268 6.41 9.55 32.14
CA ALA A 268 7.25 9.53 30.95
C ALA A 268 8.67 10.05 31.24
N VAL A 269 8.79 11.09 32.08
CA VAL A 269 10.09 11.62 32.52
C VAL A 269 10.80 10.60 33.39
N ALA A 270 10.11 10.00 34.36
CA ALA A 270 10.69 9.01 35.26
C ALA A 270 11.19 7.74 34.53
N GLY A 271 10.50 7.32 33.46
CA GLY A 271 10.89 6.15 32.66
C GLY A 271 12.05 6.37 31.70
N PHE A 272 12.38 7.62 31.37
CA PHE A 272 13.26 7.96 30.25
C PHE A 272 14.67 7.41 30.35
N ASP A 273 15.36 7.59 31.47
CA ASP A 273 16.75 7.13 31.61
C ASP A 273 16.86 5.61 31.47
N SER A 274 15.92 4.87 32.08
CA SER A 274 15.90 3.42 32.00
C SER A 274 15.74 2.91 30.56
N TRP A 275 14.93 3.61 29.76
CA TRP A 275 14.66 3.23 28.38
C TRP A 275 15.74 3.66 27.40
N ARG A 276 16.23 4.90 27.51
CA ARG A 276 17.25 5.42 26.56
C ARG A 276 18.56 4.64 26.68
N LEU A 277 18.90 4.16 27.88
CA LEU A 277 20.11 3.40 28.17
C LEU A 277 19.98 1.91 27.84
N GLN A 278 18.76 1.41 27.61
CA GLN A 278 18.55 0.04 27.17
C GLN A 278 19.17 -0.16 25.77
N PRO A 279 19.89 -1.25 25.47
CA PRO A 279 20.49 -1.48 24.14
C PRO A 279 19.46 -1.42 23.01
N VAL A 280 19.84 -0.84 21.86
CA VAL A 280 18.92 -0.69 20.72
C VAL A 280 18.42 -2.03 20.21
N GLU A 281 19.21 -3.09 20.32
CA GLU A 281 18.83 -4.45 19.94
C GLU A 281 17.59 -4.93 20.70
N GLN A 282 17.49 -4.59 21.99
CA GLN A 282 16.34 -4.96 22.81
C GLN A 282 15.10 -4.11 22.46
N ARG A 283 15.31 -2.81 22.20
CA ARG A 283 14.22 -1.92 21.75
C ARG A 283 13.68 -2.35 20.38
N ALA A 284 14.58 -2.67 19.45
CA ALA A 284 14.25 -3.19 18.12
C ALA A 284 13.56 -4.56 18.20
N ALA A 285 14.00 -5.46 19.09
CA ALA A 285 13.34 -6.74 19.32
C ALA A 285 11.88 -6.58 19.80
N CYS A 286 11.59 -5.57 20.63
CA CYS A 286 10.21 -5.26 21.01
C CYS A 286 9.36 -4.86 19.80
N LEU A 287 9.89 -4.04 18.89
CA LEU A 287 9.19 -3.67 17.65
C LEU A 287 8.96 -4.88 16.72
N LEU A 288 9.95 -5.76 16.57
CA LEU A 288 9.81 -6.98 15.77
C LEU A 288 8.74 -7.90 16.37
N LYS A 289 8.71 -8.06 17.70
CA LYS A 289 7.66 -8.83 18.38
C LYS A 289 6.29 -8.16 18.24
N ALA A 290 6.21 -6.83 18.29
CA ALA A 290 4.96 -6.10 18.05
C ALA A 290 4.44 -6.34 16.63
N ALA A 291 5.33 -6.34 15.62
CA ALA A 291 4.97 -6.65 14.24
C ALA A 291 4.36 -8.06 14.11
N ASP A 292 4.99 -9.06 14.73
CA ASP A 292 4.48 -10.43 14.69
C ASP A 292 3.15 -10.58 15.44
N LEU A 293 2.99 -9.90 16.58
CA LEU A 293 1.72 -9.86 17.33
C LEU A 293 0.60 -9.16 16.55
N MET A 294 0.91 -8.11 15.77
CA MET A 294 -0.06 -7.46 14.88
C MET A 294 -0.52 -8.40 13.75
N GLU A 295 0.38 -9.20 13.17
CA GLU A 295 0.00 -10.22 12.19
C GLU A 295 -0.84 -11.35 12.83
N GLN A 296 -0.51 -11.77 14.06
CA GLN A 296 -1.26 -12.79 14.81
C GLN A 296 -2.64 -12.31 15.25
N GLN A 297 -2.77 -11.05 15.66
CA GLN A 297 -4.02 -10.44 16.12
C GLN A 297 -4.74 -9.65 15.02
N ARG A 298 -4.34 -9.86 13.76
CA ARG A 298 -4.81 -9.12 12.58
C ARG A 298 -6.32 -8.95 12.55
N MET A 299 -7.08 -10.02 12.75
CA MET A 299 -8.55 -9.94 12.62
C MET A 299 -9.21 -9.13 13.75
N ASN A 300 -8.61 -9.03 14.94
CA ASN A 300 -9.07 -8.11 15.97
C ASN A 300 -8.88 -6.64 15.54
N LEU A 301 -7.71 -6.31 14.97
CA LEU A 301 -7.40 -4.97 14.47
C LEU A 301 -8.28 -4.62 13.26
N VAL A 302 -8.46 -5.55 12.32
CA VAL A 302 -9.33 -5.38 11.16
C VAL A 302 -10.78 -5.15 11.60
N SER A 303 -11.29 -5.95 12.54
CA SER A 303 -12.65 -5.77 13.06
C SER A 303 -12.84 -4.37 13.67
N LEU A 304 -11.90 -3.91 14.49
CA LEU A 304 -11.94 -2.55 15.05
C LEU A 304 -11.86 -1.46 13.97
N CYS A 305 -10.96 -1.57 12.99
CA CYS A 305 -10.89 -0.61 11.88
C CYS A 305 -12.19 -0.55 11.06
N VAL A 306 -12.84 -1.69 10.86
CA VAL A 306 -14.14 -1.78 10.16
C VAL A 306 -15.22 -1.13 11.01
N ARG A 307 -15.39 -1.60 12.26
CA ARG A 307 -16.49 -1.25 13.17
C ARG A 307 -16.39 0.18 13.71
N GLU A 308 -15.21 0.58 14.18
CA GLU A 308 -14.97 1.91 14.75
C GLU A 308 -14.60 2.95 13.68
N GLY A 309 -13.74 2.58 12.73
CA GLY A 309 -13.21 3.49 11.70
C GLY A 309 -14.03 3.55 10.41
N GLY A 310 -14.98 2.63 10.19
CA GLY A 310 -15.77 2.56 8.96
C GLY A 310 -14.98 2.13 7.71
N ARG A 311 -13.81 1.50 7.88
CA ARG A 311 -12.94 1.14 6.75
C ARG A 311 -13.35 -0.19 6.14
N THR A 312 -13.28 -0.29 4.81
CA THR A 312 -13.51 -1.58 4.13
C THR A 312 -12.51 -2.64 4.58
N ILE A 313 -12.87 -3.92 4.49
CA ILE A 313 -11.98 -5.05 4.84
C ILE A 313 -10.62 -4.92 4.14
N ARG A 314 -10.60 -4.52 2.85
CA ARG A 314 -9.37 -4.35 2.08
C ARG A 314 -8.48 -3.26 2.66
N ASP A 315 -9.06 -2.11 2.97
CA ASP A 315 -8.31 -0.98 3.53
C ASP A 315 -7.79 -1.29 4.94
N ALA A 316 -8.60 -1.94 5.77
CA ALA A 316 -8.21 -2.35 7.12
C ALA A 316 -7.06 -3.37 7.10
N LEU A 317 -7.08 -4.34 6.18
CA LEU A 317 -5.97 -5.29 6.00
C LEU A 317 -4.68 -4.60 5.53
N ALA A 318 -4.78 -3.65 4.59
CA ALA A 318 -3.64 -2.88 4.13
C ALA A 318 -3.03 -2.04 5.26
N GLU A 319 -3.87 -1.51 6.14
CA GLU A 319 -3.42 -0.70 7.27
C GLU A 319 -2.66 -1.50 8.34
N VAL A 320 -3.11 -2.72 8.64
CA VAL A 320 -2.36 -3.63 9.52
C VAL A 320 -1.00 -3.97 8.90
N ARG A 321 -0.93 -4.20 7.58
CA ARG A 321 0.35 -4.43 6.90
C ARG A 321 1.28 -3.21 7.02
N GLU A 322 0.76 -2.01 6.83
CA GLU A 322 1.56 -0.78 6.92
C GLU A 322 2.13 -0.58 8.34
N ALA A 323 1.35 -0.86 9.40
CA ALA A 323 1.83 -0.84 10.79
C ALA A 323 2.95 -1.86 11.05
N VAL A 324 2.79 -3.09 10.54
CA VAL A 324 3.80 -4.15 10.61
C VAL A 324 5.08 -3.72 9.89
N ASP A 325 4.95 -3.12 8.71
CA ASP A 325 6.08 -2.61 7.95
C ASP A 325 6.79 -1.47 8.70
N PHE A 326 6.08 -0.54 9.35
CA PHE A 326 6.70 0.50 10.19
C PHE A 326 7.53 -0.12 11.33
N CYS A 327 6.99 -1.08 12.06
CA CYS A 327 7.71 -1.75 13.14
C CYS A 327 8.98 -2.43 12.62
N ARG A 328 8.88 -3.22 11.54
CA ARG A 328 10.03 -3.95 10.97
C ARG A 328 11.06 -2.99 10.36
N TYR A 329 10.61 -1.96 9.66
CA TYR A 329 11.48 -0.97 9.02
C TYR A 329 12.22 -0.13 10.05
N TYR A 330 11.54 0.41 11.06
CA TYR A 330 12.21 1.22 12.09
C TYR A 330 13.10 0.40 13.01
N ALA A 331 12.78 -0.86 13.29
CA ALA A 331 13.70 -1.77 13.97
C ALA A 331 15.02 -1.92 13.19
N ALA A 332 14.95 -2.18 11.87
CA ALA A 332 16.13 -2.32 11.02
C ALA A 332 16.96 -1.02 10.95
N ASN A 333 16.31 0.13 10.70
CA ASN A 333 17.02 1.42 10.66
C ASN A 333 17.62 1.79 12.01
N ALA A 334 16.99 1.44 13.13
CA ALA A 334 17.52 1.72 14.44
C ALA A 334 18.79 0.90 14.73
N LEU A 335 18.82 -0.37 14.30
CA LEU A 335 20.02 -1.20 14.38
C LEU A 335 21.16 -0.60 13.56
N GLU A 336 20.87 -0.02 12.40
CA GLU A 336 21.89 0.66 11.60
C GLU A 336 22.39 1.95 12.26
N LEU A 337 21.48 2.78 12.77
CA LEU A 337 21.79 4.13 13.25
C LEU A 337 22.34 4.19 14.68
N PHE A 338 21.90 3.31 15.59
CA PHE A 338 22.18 3.43 17.04
C PHE A 338 23.08 2.32 17.60
N SER A 339 23.33 1.22 16.89
CA SER A 339 24.06 0.08 17.48
C SER A 339 25.54 0.37 17.72
N LYS A 340 26.14 1.22 16.88
CA LYS A 340 27.56 1.59 16.98
C LYS A 340 27.77 3.08 16.72
N PRO A 341 28.74 3.72 17.40
CA PRO A 341 29.16 5.06 17.08
C PRO A 341 29.74 5.14 15.66
N VAL A 342 29.56 6.29 15.01
CA VAL A 342 30.27 6.63 13.77
C VAL A 342 31.62 7.22 14.15
N THR A 343 32.71 6.54 13.79
CA THR A 343 34.06 7.09 13.95
C THR A 343 34.28 8.21 12.94
N LEU A 344 34.62 9.40 13.43
CA LEU A 344 34.93 10.58 12.63
C LEU A 344 36.45 10.73 12.49
N PRO A 345 36.95 11.38 11.42
CA PRO A 345 38.37 11.67 11.27
C PRO A 345 38.89 12.52 12.44
N GLY A 346 40.17 12.37 12.76
CA GLY A 346 40.84 13.10 13.84
C GLY A 346 42.36 13.07 13.69
N PRO A 347 43.08 13.92 14.44
CA PRO A 347 44.53 13.88 14.52
C PRO A 347 45.02 12.54 15.10
N THR A 348 46.27 12.20 14.79
CA THR A 348 46.92 11.01 15.33
C THR A 348 46.94 11.06 16.86
N GLY A 349 46.36 10.06 17.51
CA GLY A 349 46.27 10.00 18.98
C GLY A 349 44.93 10.46 19.53
N GLU A 350 43.93 10.65 18.65
CA GLU A 350 42.57 11.01 19.04
C GLU A 350 41.56 10.04 18.42
N ILE A 351 40.54 9.67 19.19
CA ILE A 351 39.37 8.94 18.70
C ILE A 351 38.15 9.84 18.83
N ASN A 352 37.52 10.16 17.69
CA ASN A 352 36.29 10.94 17.62
C ASN A 352 35.11 10.04 17.26
N GLN A 353 34.09 10.00 18.11
CA GLN A 353 32.92 9.14 17.92
C GLN A 353 31.62 9.93 18.03
N LEU A 354 30.82 9.92 16.96
CA LEU A 354 29.46 10.44 16.95
C LEU A 354 28.45 9.34 17.30
N ARG A 355 27.58 9.60 18.27
CA ARG A 355 26.55 8.69 18.76
C ARG A 355 25.17 9.37 18.73
N TYR A 356 24.13 8.57 18.63
CA TYR A 356 22.74 9.02 18.71
C TYR A 356 22.06 8.48 19.97
N SER A 357 21.21 9.28 20.60
CA SER A 357 20.39 8.86 21.75
C SER A 357 19.00 9.49 21.70
N GLY A 358 18.05 8.93 22.45
CA GLY A 358 16.71 9.50 22.56
C GLY A 358 16.74 10.92 23.12
N ARG A 359 15.78 11.75 22.73
CA ARG A 359 15.69 13.15 23.17
C ARG A 359 15.02 13.32 24.52
N GLY A 360 14.01 12.51 24.83
CA GLY A 360 13.20 12.67 26.05
C GLY A 360 11.78 12.16 25.89
N VAL A 361 10.82 12.92 26.41
CA VAL A 361 9.38 12.64 26.28
C VAL A 361 8.88 13.09 24.90
N PHE A 362 8.33 12.15 24.13
CA PHE A 362 7.64 12.44 22.88
C PHE A 362 6.11 12.37 23.05
N VAL A 363 5.41 13.39 22.55
CA VAL A 363 3.95 13.36 22.43
C VAL A 363 3.59 12.94 21.01
N CYS A 364 2.98 11.77 20.86
CA CYS A 364 2.53 11.23 19.57
C CYS A 364 1.02 11.44 19.43
N ILE A 365 0.61 12.36 18.55
CA ILE A 365 -0.78 12.69 18.25
C ILE A 365 -1.13 12.16 16.86
N SER A 366 -2.05 11.21 16.82
CA SER A 366 -2.39 10.44 15.62
C SER A 366 -3.82 10.70 15.13
N PRO A 367 -4.08 10.54 13.82
CA PRO A 367 -5.37 10.84 13.22
C PRO A 367 -6.29 9.62 13.27
N TRP A 368 -7.56 9.83 12.93
CA TRP A 368 -8.58 8.77 12.91
C TRP A 368 -8.62 7.97 11.60
N ASN A 369 -8.01 8.46 10.53
CA ASN A 369 -8.16 7.87 9.19
C ASN A 369 -7.18 6.72 8.91
N PHE A 370 -6.10 6.63 9.69
CA PHE A 370 -5.19 5.50 9.75
C PHE A 370 -4.89 5.16 11.23
N PRO A 371 -5.90 4.67 11.97
CA PRO A 371 -5.82 4.47 13.41
C PRO A 371 -4.88 3.35 13.88
N VAL A 372 -4.43 2.47 12.98
CA VAL A 372 -3.44 1.42 13.25
C VAL A 372 -2.08 1.83 12.70
N ALA A 373 -1.99 2.20 11.41
CA ALA A 373 -0.71 2.43 10.74
C ALA A 373 0.02 3.68 11.26
N ILE A 374 -0.61 4.85 11.21
CA ILE A 374 0.03 6.11 11.60
C ILE A 374 0.24 6.16 13.12
N PHE A 375 -0.74 5.67 13.90
CA PHE A 375 -0.60 5.50 15.35
C PHE A 375 0.64 4.68 15.69
N THR A 376 0.78 3.49 15.08
CA THR A 376 1.92 2.61 15.29
C THR A 376 3.22 3.24 14.82
N GLY A 377 3.25 3.84 13.62
CA GLY A 377 4.46 4.39 13.02
C GLY A 377 5.11 5.49 13.86
N GLN A 378 4.32 6.46 14.33
CA GLN A 378 4.81 7.55 15.19
C GLN A 378 5.41 7.01 16.49
N ILE A 379 4.69 6.10 17.15
CA ILE A 379 5.08 5.52 18.44
C ILE A 379 6.31 4.63 18.29
N ALA A 380 6.32 3.74 17.29
CA ALA A 380 7.44 2.85 17.02
C ALA A 380 8.75 3.62 16.77
N ALA A 381 8.70 4.70 15.97
CA ALA A 381 9.86 5.54 15.70
C ALA A 381 10.41 6.21 16.97
N ALA A 382 9.53 6.80 17.79
CA ALA A 382 9.93 7.44 19.04
C ALA A 382 10.51 6.43 20.05
N LEU A 383 9.83 5.30 20.24
CA LEU A 383 10.26 4.25 21.18
C LEU A 383 11.64 3.67 20.79
N VAL A 384 11.84 3.29 19.52
CA VAL A 384 13.08 2.63 19.10
C VAL A 384 14.29 3.57 19.13
N ALA A 385 14.07 4.87 18.91
CA ALA A 385 15.09 5.90 19.09
C ALA A 385 15.45 6.14 20.58
N GLY A 386 14.73 5.54 21.53
CA GLY A 386 15.02 5.61 22.97
C GLY A 386 14.22 6.67 23.73
N ASN A 387 13.10 7.15 23.19
CA ASN A 387 12.21 8.11 23.85
C ASN A 387 11.10 7.40 24.63
N THR A 388 10.61 8.03 25.70
CA THR A 388 9.29 7.69 26.27
C THR A 388 8.20 8.38 25.47
N VAL A 389 7.00 7.79 25.47
CA VAL A 389 5.92 8.21 24.57
C VAL A 389 4.63 8.39 25.33
N ILE A 390 4.00 9.56 25.14
CA ILE A 390 2.59 9.80 25.45
C ILE A 390 1.82 9.71 24.14
N ALA A 391 1.07 8.62 23.98
CA ALA A 391 0.26 8.35 22.79
C ALA A 391 -1.15 8.91 22.97
N LYS A 392 -1.46 9.98 22.22
CA LYS A 392 -2.78 10.62 22.17
C LYS A 392 -3.47 10.26 20.84
N PRO A 393 -4.43 9.32 20.83
CA PRO A 393 -5.18 8.99 19.61
C PRO A 393 -6.27 10.02 19.28
N ALA A 394 -6.75 9.97 18.05
CA ALA A 394 -8.00 10.63 17.69
C ALA A 394 -9.20 10.02 18.45
N GLU A 395 -10.14 10.87 18.83
CA GLU A 395 -11.31 10.52 19.66
C GLU A 395 -12.21 9.47 19.01
N ARG A 396 -12.24 9.43 17.67
CA ARG A 396 -13.12 8.56 16.89
C ARG A 396 -12.62 7.14 16.73
N THR A 397 -11.33 6.89 16.97
CA THR A 397 -10.69 5.58 16.73
C THR A 397 -9.84 5.14 17.93
N THR A 398 -10.32 5.47 19.12
CA THR A 398 -9.60 5.29 20.38
C THR A 398 -9.54 3.82 20.81
N LEU A 399 -10.56 3.01 20.48
CA LEU A 399 -10.58 1.57 20.80
C LEU A 399 -9.53 0.82 19.99
N THR A 400 -9.43 1.13 18.69
CA THR A 400 -8.41 0.64 17.77
C THR A 400 -7.01 0.99 18.28
N ALA A 401 -6.79 2.25 18.65
CA ALA A 401 -5.52 2.71 19.17
C ALA A 401 -5.13 2.01 20.50
N MET A 402 -6.10 1.76 21.40
CA MET A 402 -5.86 0.99 22.62
C MET A 402 -5.46 -0.45 22.32
N ALA A 403 -6.04 -1.08 21.29
CA ALA A 403 -5.64 -2.42 20.87
C ALA A 403 -4.19 -2.45 20.37
N CYS A 404 -3.76 -1.43 19.61
CA CYS A 404 -2.36 -1.26 19.21
C CYS A 404 -1.43 -1.04 20.42
N ALA A 405 -1.81 -0.18 21.37
CA ALA A 405 -1.03 0.04 22.59
C ALA A 405 -0.84 -1.25 23.42
N ARG A 406 -1.90 -2.07 23.55
CA ARG A 406 -1.83 -3.38 24.20
C ARG A 406 -0.83 -4.31 23.50
N ILE A 407 -0.75 -4.28 22.18
CA ILE A 407 0.23 -5.07 21.44
C ILE A 407 1.66 -4.62 21.77
N PHE A 408 1.93 -3.31 21.89
CA PHE A 408 3.24 -2.83 22.33
C PHE A 408 3.60 -3.31 23.74
N TYR A 409 2.66 -3.27 24.70
CA TYR A 409 2.90 -3.80 26.04
C TYR A 409 3.19 -5.32 26.03
N GLN A 410 2.40 -6.10 25.28
CA GLN A 410 2.63 -7.54 25.08
C GLN A 410 3.98 -7.84 24.39
N ALA A 411 4.43 -6.93 23.53
CA ALA A 411 5.71 -7.02 22.86
C ALA A 411 6.91 -6.72 23.77
N GLY A 412 6.66 -6.26 25.00
CA GLY A 412 7.70 -6.01 26.00
C GLY A 412 8.09 -4.54 26.14
N ILE A 413 7.36 -3.60 25.51
CA ILE A 413 7.52 -2.19 25.81
C ILE A 413 7.06 -1.94 27.26
N PRO A 414 7.91 -1.40 28.15
CA PRO A 414 7.54 -1.18 29.54
C PRO A 414 6.39 -0.18 29.66
N GLU A 415 5.49 -0.42 30.63
CA GLU A 415 4.36 0.48 30.89
C GLU A 415 4.80 1.83 31.50
N SER A 416 6.04 1.90 31.99
CA SER A 416 6.73 3.13 32.40
C SER A 416 7.27 3.95 31.21
N VAL A 417 7.21 3.43 29.98
CA VAL A 417 7.80 4.04 28.78
C VAL A 417 6.74 4.48 27.78
N LEU A 418 5.70 3.68 27.57
CA LEU A 418 4.56 4.03 26.73
C LEU A 418 3.35 4.31 27.62
N HIS A 419 2.74 5.47 27.44
CA HIS A 419 1.52 5.87 28.12
C HIS A 419 0.44 6.17 27.10
N PHE A 420 -0.73 5.57 27.27
CA PHE A 420 -1.87 5.77 26.39
C PHE A 420 -2.81 6.79 27.02
N LEU A 421 -3.03 7.92 26.35
CA LEU A 421 -3.81 9.04 26.88
C LEU A 421 -4.91 9.46 25.89
N PRO A 422 -6.06 8.76 25.88
CA PRO A 422 -7.22 9.19 25.11
C PRO A 422 -7.85 10.41 25.77
N GLY A 423 -8.40 11.31 24.95
CA GLY A 423 -9.07 12.51 25.44
C GLY A 423 -9.30 13.52 24.34
N LYS A 424 -10.08 14.57 24.66
CA LYS A 424 -10.35 15.64 23.70
C LYS A 424 -9.14 16.51 23.50
N GLY A 425 -8.81 16.79 22.23
CA GLY A 425 -7.66 17.63 21.89
C GLY A 425 -7.66 19.00 22.58
N THR A 426 -8.83 19.62 22.73
CA THR A 426 -9.00 20.93 23.38
C THR A 426 -8.86 20.89 24.91
N GLU A 427 -8.97 19.72 25.53
CA GLU A 427 -8.92 19.58 27.00
C GLU A 427 -7.52 19.16 27.48
N ILE A 428 -6.90 18.17 26.83
CA ILE A 428 -5.56 17.65 27.22
C ILE A 428 -4.41 18.16 26.34
N GLY A 429 -4.71 18.66 25.14
CA GLY A 429 -3.68 19.15 24.20
C GLY A 429 -2.83 20.29 24.76
N PRO A 430 -3.42 21.37 25.29
CA PRO A 430 -2.66 22.47 25.89
C PRO A 430 -1.69 21.99 26.99
N GLN A 431 -2.19 21.13 27.90
CA GLN A 431 -1.39 20.60 29.00
C GLN A 431 -0.18 19.78 28.52
N LEU A 432 -0.33 19.00 27.45
CA LEU A 432 0.76 18.21 26.90
C LEU A 432 1.74 19.08 26.12
N ILE A 433 1.24 19.94 25.23
CA ILE A 433 2.08 20.67 24.28
C ILE A 433 2.83 21.83 24.94
N GLU A 434 2.27 22.46 25.97
CA GLU A 434 2.91 23.60 26.65
C GLU A 434 3.90 23.17 27.75
N ASP A 435 3.89 21.90 28.18
CA ASP A 435 4.77 21.42 29.24
C ASP A 435 6.24 21.37 28.79
N ARG A 436 7.10 22.08 29.52
CA ARG A 436 8.53 22.27 29.21
C ARG A 436 9.36 20.98 29.19
N ARG A 437 8.82 19.86 29.67
CA ARG A 437 9.50 18.55 29.70
C ARG A 437 9.33 17.77 28.39
N VAL A 438 8.44 18.22 27.50
CA VAL A 438 8.28 17.62 26.17
C VAL A 438 9.51 17.89 25.32
N ALA A 439 10.15 16.83 24.87
CA ALA A 439 11.37 16.86 24.06
C ALA A 439 11.10 16.66 22.56
N GLY A 440 9.84 16.44 22.17
CA GLY A 440 9.43 16.33 20.78
C GLY A 440 7.93 16.05 20.61
N VAL A 441 7.40 16.42 19.45
CA VAL A 441 6.00 16.15 19.08
C VAL A 441 5.95 15.53 17.69
N ALA A 442 5.30 14.38 17.58
CA ALA A 442 4.94 13.77 16.31
C ALA A 442 3.42 13.90 16.12
N PHE A 443 3.00 14.66 15.12
CA PHE A 443 1.61 14.98 14.85
C PHE A 443 1.23 14.55 13.43
N THR A 444 0.06 13.95 13.28
CA THR A 444 -0.59 13.82 11.98
C THR A 444 -2.05 14.19 12.08
N GLY A 445 -2.50 15.13 11.25
CA GLY A 445 -3.87 15.67 11.30
C GLY A 445 -4.04 16.94 10.49
N SER A 446 -4.97 17.82 10.90
CA SER A 446 -5.26 19.04 10.13
C SER A 446 -4.13 20.08 10.18
N THR A 447 -3.97 20.86 9.10
CA THR A 447 -3.03 21.98 9.04
C THR A 447 -3.31 23.02 10.13
N ALA A 448 -4.58 23.30 10.43
CA ALA A 448 -4.96 24.24 11.48
C ALA A 448 -4.47 23.80 12.88
N THR A 449 -4.63 22.51 13.21
CA THR A 449 -4.12 21.97 14.48
C THR A 449 -2.58 21.97 14.51
N ALA A 450 -1.92 21.63 13.40
CA ALA A 450 -0.46 21.68 13.33
C ALA A 450 0.10 23.09 13.55
N GLN A 451 -0.53 24.11 12.96
CA GLN A 451 -0.16 25.52 13.17
C GLN A 451 -0.34 25.94 14.63
N TRP A 452 -1.44 25.53 15.27
CA TRP A 452 -1.64 25.77 16.69
C TRP A 452 -0.56 25.12 17.56
N ILE A 453 -0.23 23.84 17.31
CA ILE A 453 0.87 23.15 18.02
C ILE A 453 2.19 23.90 17.82
N ASN A 454 2.52 24.26 16.58
CA ASN A 454 3.75 24.98 16.27
C ASN A 454 3.87 26.32 17.02
N GLN A 455 2.76 27.06 17.14
CA GLN A 455 2.70 28.30 17.92
C GLN A 455 2.93 28.05 19.41
N GLN A 456 2.31 27.03 20.00
CA GLN A 456 2.53 26.69 21.42
C GLN A 456 3.99 26.26 21.67
N LEU A 457 4.55 25.45 20.78
CA LEU A 457 5.95 25.01 20.89
C LEU A 457 6.95 26.16 20.80
N SER A 458 6.60 27.29 20.16
CA SER A 458 7.49 28.46 20.11
C SER A 458 7.72 29.12 21.47
N GLY A 459 6.86 28.86 22.47
CA GLY A 459 7.01 29.33 23.84
C GLY A 459 7.94 28.48 24.72
N HIS A 460 8.49 27.38 24.19
CA HIS A 460 9.38 26.51 24.96
C HIS A 460 10.77 27.11 25.18
N PRO A 461 11.46 26.78 26.30
CA PRO A 461 12.82 27.25 26.55
C PRO A 461 13.87 26.63 25.61
N VAL A 462 13.50 25.56 24.89
CA VAL A 462 14.34 24.86 23.92
C VAL A 462 13.58 24.69 22.62
N ILE A 463 14.31 24.52 21.51
CA ILE A 463 13.71 24.24 20.21
C ILE A 463 13.22 22.80 20.20
N VAL A 464 11.92 22.61 20.46
CA VAL A 464 11.28 21.29 20.44
C VAL A 464 11.12 20.81 18.98
N PRO A 465 11.67 19.64 18.61
CA PRO A 465 11.45 19.08 17.30
C PRO A 465 9.96 18.74 17.10
N PHE A 466 9.38 19.36 16.09
CA PHE A 466 8.03 19.09 15.63
C PHE A 466 8.08 18.34 14.30
N VAL A 467 7.46 17.16 14.25
CA VAL A 467 7.20 16.39 13.02
C VAL A 467 5.71 16.45 12.77
N ALA A 468 5.31 17.20 11.76
CA ALA A 468 3.91 17.35 11.38
C ALA A 468 3.69 16.84 9.97
N GLU A 469 2.80 15.86 9.82
CA GLU A 469 2.23 15.44 8.54
C GLU A 469 0.78 15.91 8.51
N THR A 470 0.39 16.64 7.46
CA THR A 470 -0.93 17.28 7.42
C THR A 470 -1.66 17.01 6.10
N GLY A 471 -2.60 17.88 5.73
CA GLY A 471 -3.47 17.70 4.57
C GLY A 471 -2.77 17.91 3.22
N GLY A 472 -3.50 17.67 2.16
CA GLY A 472 -3.03 17.94 0.79
C GLY A 472 -4.17 18.30 -0.16
N GLN A 473 -3.94 19.30 -1.02
CA GLN A 473 -4.77 19.53 -2.20
C GLN A 473 -4.21 18.75 -3.40
N ASN A 474 -4.21 17.42 -3.28
CA ASN A 474 -3.45 16.56 -4.18
C ASN A 474 -4.05 16.50 -5.59
N VAL A 475 -3.17 16.41 -6.59
CA VAL A 475 -3.56 16.51 -8.00
C VAL A 475 -3.10 15.33 -8.83
N LEU A 476 -3.84 14.99 -9.87
CA LEU A 476 -3.39 14.10 -10.94
C LEU A 476 -3.45 14.87 -12.24
N ILE A 477 -2.31 14.97 -12.94
CA ILE A 477 -2.20 15.62 -14.24
C ILE A 477 -2.08 14.54 -15.31
N SER A 478 -2.95 14.60 -16.31
CA SER A 478 -2.89 13.71 -17.48
C SER A 478 -2.66 14.51 -18.75
N ASP A 479 -1.99 13.93 -19.74
CA ASP A 479 -1.94 14.47 -21.10
C ASP A 479 -2.74 13.59 -22.09
N SER A 480 -2.78 13.99 -23.36
CA SER A 480 -3.55 13.28 -24.40
C SER A 480 -3.01 11.87 -24.72
N SER A 481 -1.76 11.58 -24.35
CA SER A 481 -1.11 10.27 -24.53
C SER A 481 -1.49 9.25 -23.45
N ALA A 482 -2.12 9.70 -22.36
CA ALA A 482 -2.55 8.86 -21.26
C ALA A 482 -3.44 7.69 -21.74
N HIS A 483 -3.22 6.52 -21.14
CA HIS A 483 -4.13 5.38 -21.30
C HIS A 483 -5.40 5.64 -20.50
N LYS A 484 -6.51 5.88 -21.19
CA LYS A 484 -7.74 6.43 -20.60
C LYS A 484 -8.35 5.51 -19.55
N GLU A 485 -8.40 4.21 -19.82
CA GLU A 485 -8.96 3.20 -18.90
C GLU A 485 -8.12 3.09 -17.64
N GLN A 486 -6.79 3.20 -17.77
CA GLN A 486 -5.87 3.16 -16.63
C GLN A 486 -6.00 4.44 -15.79
N LEU A 487 -5.99 5.61 -16.45
CA LEU A 487 -6.21 6.90 -15.82
C LEU A 487 -7.52 6.93 -15.02
N VAL A 488 -8.61 6.47 -15.62
CA VAL A 488 -9.94 6.43 -14.98
C VAL A 488 -9.93 5.50 -13.77
N GLN A 489 -9.36 4.29 -13.90
CA GLN A 489 -9.25 3.34 -12.80
C GLN A 489 -8.44 3.91 -11.64
N ASP A 490 -7.29 4.51 -11.94
CA ASP A 490 -6.39 5.08 -10.94
C ASP A 490 -6.97 6.34 -10.29
N ALA A 491 -7.69 7.18 -11.04
CA ALA A 491 -8.39 8.35 -10.52
C ALA A 491 -9.55 7.97 -9.59
N VAL A 492 -10.39 7.01 -9.99
CA VAL A 492 -11.49 6.50 -9.15
C VAL A 492 -10.95 5.93 -7.85
N LEU A 493 -9.91 5.09 -7.94
CA LEU A 493 -9.28 4.50 -6.76
C LEU A 493 -8.67 5.57 -5.86
N SER A 494 -7.94 6.54 -6.42
CA SER A 494 -7.28 7.59 -5.65
C SER A 494 -8.25 8.58 -5.00
N ALA A 495 -9.38 8.87 -5.64
CA ALA A 495 -10.34 9.87 -5.16
C ALA A 495 -11.33 9.29 -4.13
N PHE A 496 -11.79 8.05 -4.35
CA PHE A 496 -12.94 7.53 -3.59
C PHE A 496 -12.59 6.41 -2.61
N ASN A 497 -11.45 5.71 -2.75
CA ASN A 497 -11.08 4.68 -1.79
C ASN A 497 -11.11 5.22 -0.36
N SER A 498 -11.70 4.44 0.55
CA SER A 498 -11.96 4.84 1.94
C SER A 498 -12.79 6.13 2.08
N ALA A 499 -13.76 6.30 1.18
CA ALA A 499 -14.58 7.50 1.05
C ALA A 499 -13.74 8.78 0.87
N GLY A 500 -12.58 8.70 0.21
CA GLY A 500 -11.68 9.85 0.01
C GLY A 500 -11.04 10.39 1.29
N GLN A 501 -11.12 9.66 2.40
CA GLN A 501 -10.60 10.08 3.72
C GLN A 501 -9.12 9.73 3.89
N ARG A 502 -8.30 9.94 2.86
CA ARG A 502 -6.84 9.80 2.90
C ARG A 502 -6.22 11.17 2.69
N CYS A 503 -5.16 11.52 3.42
CA CYS A 503 -4.40 12.74 3.15
C CYS A 503 -3.80 12.73 1.73
N SER A 504 -3.54 11.55 1.16
CA SER A 504 -3.05 11.35 -0.21
C SER A 504 -4.13 11.25 -1.29
N ALA A 505 -5.42 11.31 -0.93
CA ALA A 505 -6.50 11.12 -1.89
C ALA A 505 -6.48 12.21 -2.98
N LEU A 506 -6.82 11.80 -4.21
CA LEU A 506 -6.90 12.71 -5.35
C LEU A 506 -8.03 13.72 -5.15
N ARG A 507 -7.69 15.00 -5.15
CA ARG A 507 -8.65 16.11 -5.00
C ARG A 507 -8.99 16.76 -6.34
N VAL A 508 -7.99 16.92 -7.22
CA VAL A 508 -8.13 17.61 -8.51
C VAL A 508 -7.49 16.81 -9.64
N LEU A 509 -8.28 16.46 -10.64
CA LEU A 509 -7.84 15.82 -11.88
C LEU A 509 -7.74 16.87 -13.00
N PHE A 510 -6.55 17.08 -13.53
CA PHE A 510 -6.31 17.90 -14.72
C PHE A 510 -6.31 17.05 -15.98
N VAL A 511 -7.15 17.42 -16.95
CA VAL A 511 -7.30 16.73 -18.23
C VAL A 511 -7.24 17.72 -19.40
N PRO A 512 -6.61 17.38 -20.54
CA PRO A 512 -6.63 18.23 -21.73
C PRO A 512 -8.04 18.37 -22.29
N HIS A 513 -8.36 19.54 -22.85
CA HIS A 513 -9.68 19.79 -23.45
C HIS A 513 -10.11 18.71 -24.45
N GLU A 514 -9.18 18.18 -25.24
CA GLU A 514 -9.45 17.24 -26.33
C GLU A 514 -9.89 15.85 -25.82
N THR A 515 -9.51 15.48 -24.60
CA THR A 515 -9.83 14.16 -24.02
C THR A 515 -10.80 14.23 -22.85
N ALA A 516 -11.06 15.44 -22.32
CA ALA A 516 -11.86 15.67 -21.12
C ALA A 516 -13.25 15.02 -21.17
N ASP A 517 -14.02 15.19 -22.25
CA ASP A 517 -15.39 14.66 -22.30
C ASP A 517 -15.44 13.13 -22.29
N ARG A 518 -14.51 12.48 -23.01
CA ARG A 518 -14.39 11.01 -22.99
C ARG A 518 -13.94 10.51 -21.62
N ILE A 519 -12.97 11.18 -20.99
CA ILE A 519 -12.51 10.81 -19.65
C ILE A 519 -13.63 11.00 -18.63
N LYS A 520 -14.37 12.12 -18.69
CA LYS A 520 -15.53 12.39 -17.83
C LYS A 520 -16.60 11.31 -17.99
N ALA A 521 -16.94 10.92 -19.21
CA ALA A 521 -17.92 9.86 -19.46
C ALA A 521 -17.46 8.51 -18.87
N LEU A 522 -16.20 8.13 -19.05
CA LEU A 522 -15.62 6.92 -18.47
C LEU A 522 -15.57 6.97 -16.93
N LEU A 523 -15.21 8.12 -16.34
CA LEU A 523 -15.23 8.34 -14.89
C LEU A 523 -16.64 8.14 -14.33
N VAL A 524 -17.65 8.76 -14.94
CA VAL A 524 -19.06 8.60 -14.52
C VAL A 524 -19.49 7.13 -14.64
N GLY A 525 -19.17 6.47 -15.75
CA GLY A 525 -19.47 5.04 -15.93
C GLY A 525 -18.80 4.15 -14.88
N ALA A 526 -17.55 4.43 -14.53
CA ALA A 526 -16.82 3.71 -13.48
C ALA A 526 -17.41 4.01 -12.09
N MET A 527 -17.77 5.25 -11.80
CA MET A 527 -18.44 5.64 -10.55
C MET A 527 -19.78 4.90 -10.38
N GLN A 528 -20.54 4.68 -11.45
CA GLN A 528 -21.80 3.93 -11.41
C GLN A 528 -21.64 2.46 -11.00
N GLN A 529 -20.43 1.91 -11.10
CA GLN A 529 -20.14 0.54 -10.67
C GLN A 529 -19.76 0.43 -9.20
N LEU A 530 -19.50 1.56 -8.52
CA LEU A 530 -19.10 1.57 -7.11
C LEU A 530 -20.28 1.20 -6.20
N ARG A 531 -20.01 0.32 -5.25
CA ARG A 531 -20.98 -0.07 -4.22
C ARG A 531 -20.70 0.67 -2.92
N LEU A 532 -21.68 1.46 -2.49
CA LEU A 532 -21.73 2.03 -1.15
C LEU A 532 -22.46 1.05 -0.23
N GLY A 533 -21.94 0.82 0.96
CA GLY A 533 -22.55 -0.13 1.88
C GLY A 533 -21.77 -0.31 3.18
N SER A 534 -22.18 -1.31 3.96
CA SER A 534 -21.49 -1.67 5.19
C SER A 534 -20.03 -2.03 4.88
N PRO A 535 -19.05 -1.47 5.60
CA PRO A 535 -17.63 -1.77 5.39
C PRO A 535 -17.27 -3.22 5.74
N ALA A 536 -18.14 -3.94 6.45
CA ALA A 536 -18.01 -5.36 6.77
C ALA A 536 -18.42 -6.29 5.61
N ASP A 537 -19.04 -5.78 4.54
CA ASP A 537 -19.31 -6.56 3.33
C ASP A 537 -18.12 -6.46 2.36
N TYR A 538 -17.60 -7.61 1.92
CA TYR A 538 -16.53 -7.69 0.93
C TYR A 538 -16.88 -7.01 -0.41
N ALA A 539 -18.16 -6.96 -0.77
CA ALA A 539 -18.63 -6.32 -1.99
C ALA A 539 -18.68 -4.79 -1.90
N THR A 540 -18.51 -4.19 -0.71
CA THR A 540 -18.51 -2.75 -0.53
C THR A 540 -17.20 -2.14 -1.03
N ASP A 541 -17.30 -1.16 -1.92
CA ASP A 541 -16.16 -0.38 -2.38
C ASP A 541 -15.95 0.87 -1.50
N ILE A 542 -17.05 1.48 -1.04
CA ILE A 542 -17.05 2.77 -0.33
C ILE A 542 -17.87 2.65 0.96
N GLY A 543 -17.20 2.84 2.11
CA GLY A 543 -17.82 2.89 3.43
C GLY A 543 -18.36 4.29 3.79
N PRO A 544 -18.73 4.53 5.07
CA PRO A 544 -19.18 5.83 5.55
C PRO A 544 -18.01 6.82 5.67
N VAL A 545 -18.33 8.11 5.80
CA VAL A 545 -17.41 9.10 6.38
C VAL A 545 -17.45 9.03 7.91
N ILE A 546 -16.43 9.55 8.59
CA ILE A 546 -16.22 9.26 10.01
C ILE A 546 -17.27 9.87 10.97
N SER A 547 -17.95 10.95 10.58
CA SER A 547 -18.84 11.68 11.48
C SER A 547 -19.93 12.50 10.78
N ALA A 548 -20.96 12.87 11.55
CA ALA A 548 -21.98 13.83 11.13
C ALA A 548 -21.39 15.19 10.72
N SER A 549 -20.34 15.65 11.40
CA SER A 549 -19.68 16.92 11.07
C SER A 549 -18.98 16.85 9.71
N ALA A 550 -18.35 15.72 9.38
CA ALA A 550 -17.76 15.50 8.06
C ALA A 550 -18.83 15.48 6.96
N VAL A 551 -19.98 14.81 7.20
CA VAL A 551 -21.13 14.86 6.29
C VAL A 551 -21.59 16.31 6.07
N MET A 552 -21.70 17.10 7.14
CA MET A 552 -22.15 18.50 7.05
C MET A 552 -21.17 19.36 6.25
N GLN A 553 -19.86 19.22 6.47
CA GLN A 553 -18.83 19.92 5.69
C GLN A 553 -18.94 19.59 4.20
N LEU A 554 -19.10 18.31 3.85
CA LEU A 554 -19.28 17.87 2.46
C LEU A 554 -20.56 18.43 1.83
N LYS A 555 -21.67 18.47 2.58
CA LYS A 555 -22.93 19.07 2.11
C LYS A 555 -22.77 20.56 1.83
N THR A 556 -22.09 21.28 2.73
CA THR A 556 -21.82 22.71 2.57
C THR A 556 -20.97 22.97 1.33
N HIS A 557 -19.87 22.22 1.15
CA HIS A 557 -19.01 22.34 -0.03
C HIS A 557 -19.77 22.11 -1.33
N ILE A 558 -20.52 21.01 -1.44
CA ILE A 558 -21.27 20.69 -2.67
C ILE A 558 -22.35 21.74 -2.95
N SER A 559 -23.04 22.23 -1.91
CA SER A 559 -24.05 23.27 -2.07
C SER A 559 -23.44 24.58 -2.57
N HIS A 560 -22.26 24.95 -2.03
CA HIS A 560 -21.50 26.10 -2.49
C HIS A 560 -21.06 25.94 -3.95
N MET A 561 -20.50 24.79 -4.33
CA MET A 561 -20.07 24.52 -5.71
C MET A 561 -21.25 24.53 -6.70
N ARG A 562 -22.43 24.05 -6.28
CA ARG A 562 -23.66 24.12 -7.09
C ARG A 562 -24.12 25.57 -7.27
N ALA A 563 -24.05 26.39 -6.22
CA ALA A 563 -24.40 27.81 -6.30
C ALA A 563 -23.46 28.61 -7.21
N LEU A 564 -22.20 28.18 -7.37
CA LEU A 564 -21.26 28.74 -8.34
C LEU A 564 -21.52 28.30 -9.79
N GLY A 565 -22.53 27.44 -10.05
CA GLY A 565 -22.88 26.98 -11.39
C GLY A 565 -22.02 25.84 -11.94
N ASN A 566 -21.22 25.17 -11.10
CA ASN A 566 -20.39 24.05 -11.54
C ASN A 566 -21.23 22.82 -11.93
N THR A 567 -20.78 22.07 -12.93
CA THR A 567 -21.41 20.79 -13.30
C THR A 567 -21.08 19.74 -12.25
N ILE A 568 -22.10 19.05 -11.72
CA ILE A 568 -21.94 18.07 -10.65
C ILE A 568 -22.62 16.76 -11.03
N TYR A 569 -21.87 15.67 -10.93
CA TYR A 569 -22.41 14.31 -10.92
C TYR A 569 -22.27 13.72 -9.51
N GLN A 570 -23.36 13.20 -8.95
CA GLN A 570 -23.33 12.45 -7.69
C GLN A 570 -23.89 11.06 -7.94
N LEU A 571 -23.21 10.04 -7.41
CA LEU A 571 -23.72 8.68 -7.46
C LEU A 571 -25.09 8.62 -6.74
N PRO A 572 -26.16 8.12 -7.38
CA PRO A 572 -27.47 8.03 -6.74
C PRO A 572 -27.41 7.10 -5.53
N LEU A 573 -27.87 7.59 -4.37
CA LEU A 573 -28.13 6.74 -3.22
C LEU A 573 -29.41 5.95 -3.49
N LEU A 574 -29.29 4.73 -4.03
CA LEU A 574 -30.45 3.88 -4.32
C LEU A 574 -31.18 3.54 -3.01
N SER A 575 -32.36 4.10 -2.83
CA SER A 575 -33.23 3.90 -1.66
C SER A 575 -33.91 2.52 -1.60
N GLY A 576 -33.47 1.53 -2.39
CA GLY A 576 -34.20 0.28 -2.56
C GLY A 576 -33.41 -0.94 -3.07
N ALA A 577 -32.08 -0.94 -3.02
CA ALA A 577 -31.33 -2.17 -3.28
C ALA A 577 -31.54 -3.16 -2.11
N THR A 578 -32.07 -4.34 -2.41
CA THR A 578 -32.56 -5.40 -1.50
C THR A 578 -31.53 -5.99 -0.52
N HIS A 579 -30.31 -5.45 -0.46
CA HIS A 579 -29.25 -5.82 0.49
C HIS A 579 -28.79 -4.65 1.38
N VAL A 580 -29.45 -3.50 1.30
CA VAL A 580 -29.13 -2.31 2.08
C VAL A 580 -30.22 -2.14 3.15
N GLN A 581 -30.05 -2.79 4.30
CA GLN A 581 -30.68 -2.28 5.53
C GLN A 581 -30.27 -0.81 5.71
N PRO A 582 -31.18 0.05 6.18
CA PRO A 582 -31.22 1.41 5.69
C PRO A 582 -29.95 2.16 6.07
N MET A 583 -29.20 2.64 5.06
CA MET A 583 -28.15 3.67 5.14
C MET A 583 -28.57 4.94 5.94
N ARG A 584 -29.81 4.99 6.45
CA ARG A 584 -30.38 6.07 7.26
C ARG A 584 -29.75 6.19 8.64
N SER A 585 -29.12 5.15 9.19
CA SER A 585 -28.48 5.20 10.51
C SER A 585 -26.96 5.44 10.49
N GLY A 586 -26.35 5.65 9.31
CA GLY A 586 -24.91 5.84 9.15
C GLY A 586 -24.53 7.14 8.45
N TYR A 587 -23.26 7.51 8.55
CA TYR A 587 -22.68 8.70 7.93
C TYR A 587 -22.22 8.45 6.48
N PHE A 588 -23.11 7.96 5.61
CA PHE A 588 -22.78 7.74 4.20
C PHE A 588 -22.79 9.03 3.38
N TYR A 589 -21.86 9.14 2.43
CA TYR A 589 -21.83 10.25 1.48
C TYR A 589 -21.49 9.77 0.06
N PRO A 590 -22.27 10.16 -0.97
CA PRO A 590 -22.09 9.64 -2.32
C PRO A 590 -20.81 10.19 -2.98
N PRO A 591 -20.04 9.33 -3.67
CA PRO A 591 -19.00 9.76 -4.60
C PRO A 591 -19.51 10.84 -5.53
N THR A 592 -18.79 11.95 -5.57
CA THR A 592 -19.17 13.16 -6.30
C THR A 592 -18.04 13.56 -7.24
N LEU A 593 -18.39 13.90 -8.48
CA LEU A 593 -17.52 14.54 -9.45
C LEU A 593 -18.01 15.97 -9.70
N ILE A 594 -17.13 16.96 -9.58
CA ILE A 594 -17.41 18.38 -9.81
C ILE A 594 -16.49 18.89 -10.91
N GLU A 595 -17.04 19.45 -11.97
CA GLU A 595 -16.25 20.13 -13.01
C GLU A 595 -16.04 21.59 -12.61
N LEU A 596 -14.78 21.97 -12.40
CA LEU A 596 -14.36 23.32 -12.02
C LEU A 596 -13.90 24.10 -13.27
N GLN A 597 -14.06 25.42 -13.21
CA GLN A 597 -13.44 26.34 -14.17
C GLN A 597 -11.95 26.48 -13.89
N ALA A 598 -11.56 26.51 -12.61
CA ALA A 598 -10.18 26.65 -12.18
C ALA A 598 -9.98 26.02 -10.78
N MET A 599 -8.77 25.54 -10.48
CA MET A 599 -8.46 24.90 -9.19
C MET A 599 -8.58 25.89 -8.02
N GLU A 600 -8.35 27.17 -8.27
CA GLU A 600 -8.39 28.28 -7.32
C GLU A 600 -9.79 28.49 -6.71
N GLN A 601 -10.84 27.87 -7.27
CA GLN A 601 -12.15 27.77 -6.62
C GLN A 601 -12.09 26.98 -5.30
N LEU A 602 -11.05 26.19 -5.08
CA LEU A 602 -10.82 25.42 -3.86
C LEU A 602 -9.93 26.21 -2.89
N ARG A 603 -10.48 26.57 -1.73
CA ARG A 603 -9.76 27.32 -0.68
C ARG A 603 -9.13 26.43 0.38
N GLU A 604 -9.68 25.25 0.58
CA GLU A 604 -9.28 24.31 1.62
C GLU A 604 -9.36 22.86 1.13
N GLU A 605 -8.79 21.94 1.90
CA GLU A 605 -8.91 20.51 1.63
C GLU A 605 -10.33 20.01 1.92
N ILE A 606 -10.91 19.28 0.97
CA ILE A 606 -12.20 18.60 1.15
C ILE A 606 -11.95 17.12 1.45
N PHE A 607 -12.07 16.76 2.73
CA PHE A 607 -11.73 15.42 3.23
C PHE A 607 -12.88 14.41 3.09
N GLY A 608 -13.23 14.05 1.84
CA GLY A 608 -14.29 13.08 1.56
C GLY A 608 -14.32 12.65 0.09
N PRO A 609 -15.37 11.92 -0.35
CA PRO A 609 -15.41 11.29 -1.67
C PRO A 609 -15.84 12.28 -2.76
N VAL A 610 -15.06 13.36 -2.93
CA VAL A 610 -15.31 14.44 -3.89
C VAL A 610 -14.08 14.61 -4.77
N LEU A 611 -14.24 14.33 -6.07
CA LEU A 611 -13.26 14.58 -7.11
C LEU A 611 -13.60 15.85 -7.87
N HIS A 612 -12.64 16.74 -8.05
CA HIS A 612 -12.76 17.90 -8.92
C HIS A 612 -12.05 17.63 -10.25
N LEU A 613 -12.64 18.03 -11.37
CA LEU A 613 -12.05 17.93 -12.70
C LEU A 613 -11.84 19.33 -13.26
N VAL A 614 -10.62 19.62 -13.70
CA VAL A 614 -10.25 20.88 -14.36
C VAL A 614 -9.74 20.55 -15.76
N ARG A 615 -10.25 21.28 -16.76
CA ARG A 615 -9.75 21.19 -18.13
C ARG A 615 -8.61 22.20 -18.32
N TYR A 616 -7.62 21.85 -19.14
CA TYR A 616 -6.55 22.79 -19.50
C TYR A 616 -6.15 22.62 -20.96
N ALA A 617 -5.59 23.66 -21.59
CA ALA A 617 -5.02 23.53 -22.93
C ALA A 617 -3.63 22.91 -22.86
N SER A 618 -3.27 22.03 -23.81
CA SER A 618 -2.00 21.27 -23.73
C SER A 618 -0.75 22.16 -23.64
N ASN A 619 -0.79 23.39 -24.17
CA ASN A 619 0.28 24.39 -24.10
C ASN A 619 0.33 25.16 -22.75
N GLU A 620 -0.62 24.96 -21.86
CA GLU A 620 -0.72 25.60 -20.54
C GLU A 620 -0.21 24.71 -19.39
N LEU A 621 0.48 23.60 -19.70
CA LEU A 621 1.00 22.67 -18.69
C LEU A 621 1.83 23.39 -17.60
N ASN A 622 2.65 24.38 -17.99
CA ASN A 622 3.44 25.15 -17.03
C ASN A 622 2.56 25.95 -16.06
N ALA A 623 1.49 26.57 -16.55
CA ALA A 623 0.53 27.29 -15.71
C ALA A 623 -0.19 26.33 -14.75
N VAL A 624 -0.54 25.12 -15.20
CA VAL A 624 -1.09 24.08 -14.31
C VAL A 624 -0.12 23.75 -13.18
N ILE A 625 1.17 23.56 -13.48
CA ILE A 625 2.19 23.28 -12.45
C ILE A 625 2.33 24.45 -11.48
N GLU A 626 2.28 25.69 -11.98
CA GLU A 626 2.31 26.90 -11.15
C GLU A 626 1.09 26.99 -10.21
N THR A 627 -0.12 26.73 -10.71
CA THR A 627 -1.35 26.68 -9.89
C THR A 627 -1.25 25.61 -8.81
N VAL A 628 -0.71 24.43 -9.12
CA VAL A 628 -0.50 23.35 -8.14
C VAL A 628 0.44 23.82 -7.03
N ASN A 629 1.57 24.43 -7.39
CA ASN A 629 2.54 24.98 -6.44
C ASN A 629 1.95 26.14 -5.61
N ALA A 630 1.11 26.97 -6.22
CA ALA A 630 0.48 28.14 -5.58
C ALA A 630 -0.58 27.75 -4.53
N SER A 631 -1.08 26.51 -4.56
CA SER A 631 -1.99 26.00 -3.52
C SER A 631 -1.37 26.00 -2.11
N GLY A 632 -0.04 26.07 -2.02
CA GLY A 632 0.73 26.01 -0.78
C GLY A 632 0.88 24.59 -0.20
N TYR A 633 0.08 23.63 -0.67
CA TYR A 633 0.23 22.21 -0.36
C TYR A 633 1.27 21.54 -1.26
N GLY A 634 1.76 20.37 -0.84
CA GLY A 634 2.78 19.63 -1.58
C GLY A 634 2.94 18.19 -1.09
N LEU A 635 1.84 17.44 -1.00
CA LEU A 635 1.84 16.06 -0.47
C LEU A 635 1.96 14.99 -1.57
N THR A 636 0.89 14.72 -2.35
CA THR A 636 0.93 13.74 -3.45
C THR A 636 0.58 14.37 -4.81
N LEU A 637 1.22 13.87 -5.88
CA LEU A 637 0.93 14.23 -7.26
C LEU A 637 0.98 13.00 -8.16
N GLY A 638 -0.05 12.80 -8.98
CA GLY A 638 -0.11 11.79 -10.03
C GLY A 638 0.20 12.36 -11.41
N ILE A 639 0.88 11.58 -12.25
CA ILE A 639 1.15 11.90 -13.67
C ILE A 639 0.69 10.73 -14.52
N HIS A 640 -0.22 10.97 -15.47
CA HIS A 640 -0.54 10.00 -16.52
C HIS A 640 -0.09 10.55 -17.87
N SER A 641 1.02 10.01 -18.37
CA SER A 641 1.61 10.38 -19.66
C SER A 641 2.51 9.26 -20.16
N ARG A 642 2.61 9.13 -21.48
CA ARG A 642 3.59 8.28 -22.18
C ARG A 642 4.68 9.11 -22.85
N ILE A 643 4.66 10.44 -22.67
CA ILE A 643 5.65 11.36 -23.21
C ILE A 643 6.65 11.69 -22.13
N GLN A 644 7.89 11.21 -22.29
CA GLN A 644 8.94 11.40 -21.29
C GLN A 644 9.18 12.88 -20.97
N HIS A 645 9.15 13.75 -21.98
CA HIS A 645 9.34 15.18 -21.77
C HIS A 645 8.26 15.78 -20.85
N THR A 646 6.99 15.44 -21.05
CA THR A 646 5.88 15.87 -20.17
C THR A 646 6.11 15.43 -18.73
N ILE A 647 6.46 14.15 -18.53
CA ILE A 647 6.73 13.57 -17.21
C ILE A 647 7.85 14.35 -16.51
N GLU A 648 8.95 14.59 -17.23
CA GLU A 648 10.12 15.29 -16.67
C GLU A 648 9.83 16.75 -16.34
N THR A 649 9.12 17.47 -17.21
CA THR A 649 8.72 18.85 -16.95
C THR A 649 7.91 18.95 -15.66
N ILE A 650 6.90 18.09 -15.48
CA ILE A 650 6.11 18.10 -14.24
C ILE A 650 6.99 17.72 -13.04
N ARG A 651 7.80 16.66 -13.15
CA ARG A 651 8.64 16.16 -12.05
C ARG A 651 9.66 17.19 -11.56
N GLN A 652 10.24 17.97 -12.46
CA GLN A 652 11.26 18.96 -12.14
C GLN A 652 10.68 20.24 -11.52
N HIS A 653 9.47 20.63 -11.91
CA HIS A 653 8.91 21.93 -11.54
C HIS A 653 7.83 21.85 -10.43
N ALA A 654 7.21 20.68 -10.22
CA ALA A 654 6.24 20.48 -9.15
C ALA A 654 6.93 20.36 -7.78
N ARG A 655 6.43 21.11 -6.79
CA ARG A 655 6.94 21.13 -5.41
C ARG A 655 6.09 20.22 -4.53
N VAL A 656 6.24 18.92 -4.75
CA VAL A 656 5.41 17.88 -4.11
C VAL A 656 6.28 16.77 -3.54
N GLY A 657 5.92 16.28 -2.35
CA GLY A 657 6.71 15.28 -1.64
C GLY A 657 6.69 13.88 -2.28
N ASN A 658 5.56 13.44 -2.82
CA ASN A 658 5.40 12.10 -3.39
C ASN A 658 4.78 12.17 -4.80
N ILE A 659 5.55 11.79 -5.82
CA ILE A 659 5.12 11.78 -7.23
C ILE A 659 4.90 10.34 -7.70
N TYR A 660 3.77 10.09 -8.36
CA TYR A 660 3.34 8.79 -8.87
C TYR A 660 3.12 8.88 -10.38
N ILE A 661 3.79 8.04 -11.17
CA ILE A 661 3.70 8.08 -12.65
C ILE A 661 3.00 6.81 -13.14
N ASN A 662 1.95 6.99 -13.95
CA ASN A 662 1.14 5.93 -14.57
C ASN A 662 0.64 4.87 -13.57
N ARG A 663 0.11 5.35 -12.44
CA ARG A 663 -0.52 4.56 -11.38
C ARG A 663 -1.33 5.49 -10.46
N ASN A 664 -2.17 4.92 -9.62
CA ASN A 664 -2.79 5.64 -8.50
C ASN A 664 -1.75 6.30 -7.57
N MET A 665 -2.22 7.29 -6.81
CA MET A 665 -1.39 8.16 -5.95
C MET A 665 -1.62 7.96 -4.45
N ILE A 666 -2.13 6.79 -4.07
CA ILE A 666 -2.42 6.39 -2.69
C ILE A 666 -1.69 5.09 -2.32
N GLY A 667 -1.69 4.73 -1.03
CA GLY A 667 -1.06 3.48 -0.57
C GLY A 667 0.46 3.48 -0.69
N ALA A 668 1.09 4.56 -0.23
CA ALA A 668 2.55 4.63 -0.11
C ALA A 668 3.06 3.50 0.80
N VAL A 669 4.11 2.79 0.37
CA VAL A 669 4.65 1.64 1.09
C VAL A 669 5.89 2.05 1.86
N VAL A 670 5.94 1.72 3.16
CA VAL A 670 7.05 2.00 4.07
C VAL A 670 8.38 1.47 3.52
N GLY A 671 9.41 2.32 3.50
CA GLY A 671 10.73 2.00 2.96
C GLY A 671 10.82 1.90 1.44
N VAL A 672 9.70 2.11 0.71
CA VAL A 672 9.67 2.08 -0.76
C VAL A 672 9.23 3.43 -1.34
N GLN A 673 8.15 4.01 -0.81
CA GLN A 673 7.74 5.39 -1.07
C GLN A 673 7.63 6.14 0.26
N PRO A 674 8.76 6.52 0.91
CA PRO A 674 8.74 7.35 2.11
C PRO A 674 7.74 8.51 1.97
N PHE A 675 6.81 8.59 2.90
CA PHE A 675 5.62 9.41 2.76
C PHE A 675 5.75 10.70 3.56
N GLY A 676 5.48 11.82 2.91
CA GLY A 676 5.40 13.11 3.56
C GLY A 676 5.57 14.26 2.58
N GLY A 677 5.03 15.42 2.95
CA GLY A 677 4.91 16.57 2.06
C GLY A 677 5.90 17.70 2.34
N MET A 678 5.62 18.84 1.74
CA MET A 678 6.26 20.13 2.01
C MET A 678 5.21 21.25 2.08
N GLY A 679 5.61 22.45 2.48
CA GLY A 679 4.70 23.59 2.60
C GLY A 679 3.61 23.33 3.65
N LEU A 680 2.35 23.59 3.30
CA LEU A 680 1.20 23.35 4.16
C LEU A 680 0.93 21.87 4.45
N SER A 681 1.59 20.95 3.74
CA SER A 681 1.40 19.50 3.88
C SER A 681 2.27 18.86 4.95
N GLY A 682 3.32 19.51 5.43
CA GLY A 682 4.11 18.98 6.53
C GLY A 682 5.51 19.57 6.66
N THR A 683 6.16 19.22 7.76
CA THR A 683 7.52 19.66 8.11
C THR A 683 8.60 18.69 7.62
N GLY A 684 8.23 17.43 7.38
CA GLY A 684 9.16 16.31 7.31
C GLY A 684 9.88 16.04 8.65
N PRO A 685 10.83 15.09 8.68
CA PRO A 685 11.19 14.17 7.59
C PRO A 685 10.07 13.15 7.28
N LYS A 686 10.18 12.49 6.13
CA LYS A 686 9.16 11.54 5.63
C LYS A 686 9.03 10.30 6.52
N ALA A 687 7.80 9.96 6.90
CA ALA A 687 7.50 8.70 7.56
C ALA A 687 7.87 7.51 6.65
N GLY A 688 8.39 6.44 7.25
CA GLY A 688 8.86 5.25 6.53
C GLY A 688 10.07 5.52 5.64
N GLY A 689 10.80 6.62 5.87
CA GLY A 689 12.06 6.95 5.21
C GLY A 689 13.28 6.86 6.12
N PRO A 690 14.49 6.88 5.53
CA PRO A 690 15.74 6.69 6.26
C PRO A 690 16.04 7.83 7.25
N ASP A 691 15.58 9.04 6.97
CA ASP A 691 15.86 10.22 7.81
C ASP A 691 14.89 10.37 8.99
N TYR A 692 13.82 9.58 9.05
CA TYR A 692 12.75 9.77 10.04
C TYR A 692 13.29 9.66 11.47
N LEU A 693 14.03 8.59 11.78
CA LEU A 693 14.52 8.30 13.14
C LEU A 693 15.49 9.37 13.66
N ARG A 694 16.25 10.03 12.78
CA ARG A 694 17.19 11.10 13.18
C ARG A 694 16.46 12.25 13.88
N ARG A 695 15.22 12.55 13.48
CA ARG A 695 14.43 13.61 14.11
C ARG A 695 14.00 13.26 15.54
N PHE A 696 13.99 11.98 15.90
CA PHE A 696 13.69 11.46 17.24
C PHE A 696 14.93 11.28 18.12
N ALA A 697 16.12 11.67 17.64
CA ALA A 697 17.37 11.50 18.36
C ALA A 697 18.15 12.82 18.52
N VAL A 698 18.98 12.90 19.56
CA VAL A 698 20.07 13.86 19.70
C VAL A 698 21.41 13.23 19.33
N GLU A 699 22.37 14.07 18.96
CA GLU A 699 23.73 13.70 18.65
C GLU A 699 24.65 13.98 19.84
N GLN A 700 25.61 13.09 20.07
CA GLN A 700 26.69 13.26 21.04
C GLN A 700 28.02 12.88 20.40
N THR A 701 28.97 13.82 20.39
CA THR A 701 30.35 13.55 20.01
C THR A 701 31.17 13.30 21.27
N VAL A 702 31.90 12.19 21.29
CA VAL A 702 32.91 11.88 22.31
C VAL A 702 34.27 11.90 21.64
N THR A 703 35.16 12.75 22.16
CA THR A 703 36.54 12.88 21.72
C THR A 703 37.44 12.39 22.83
N ASP A 704 38.23 11.36 22.54
CA ASP A 704 39.17 10.76 23.48
C ASP A 704 40.60 10.97 23.00
N ASN A 705 41.39 11.74 23.75
CA ASN A 705 42.81 11.90 23.51
C ASN A 705 43.54 10.70 24.12
N ILE A 706 43.90 9.75 23.25
CA ILE A 706 44.61 8.53 23.61
C ILE A 706 46.13 8.66 23.49
N ALA A 707 46.66 9.86 23.20
CA ALA A 707 48.09 10.11 23.25
C ALA A 707 48.56 10.17 24.70
N ALA A 708 49.54 9.34 25.06
CA ALA A 708 50.20 9.44 26.36
C ALA A 708 51.15 10.66 26.38
N LEU A 709 51.40 11.23 27.56
CA LEU A 709 52.46 12.22 27.81
C LEU A 709 53.83 11.58 27.48
N GLY A 710 54.23 11.60 26.20
CA GLY A 710 55.45 10.95 25.69
C GLY A 710 55.36 10.34 24.29
N GLY A 711 54.15 10.21 23.70
CA GLY A 711 53.97 9.72 22.33
C GLY A 711 52.72 8.87 22.12
N ASN A 712 52.31 8.72 20.86
CA ASN A 712 51.18 7.86 20.48
C ASN A 712 51.63 6.40 20.45
N THR A 713 51.03 5.56 21.29
CA THR A 713 51.33 4.11 21.40
C THR A 713 51.09 3.35 20.09
N GLY A 714 50.11 3.76 19.29
CA GLY A 714 49.87 3.22 17.94
C GLY A 714 50.95 3.61 16.93
N LEU A 715 51.55 4.81 17.04
CA LEU A 715 52.73 5.18 16.23
C LEU A 715 53.98 4.42 16.69
N LEU A 716 54.14 4.20 18.01
CA LEU A 716 55.26 3.45 18.58
C LEU A 716 55.19 1.95 18.27
N ALA A 717 54.01 1.42 17.95
CA ALA A 717 53.76 0.02 17.61
C ALA A 717 53.73 -0.27 16.09
N GLN A 718 53.71 0.77 15.24
CA GLN A 718 53.91 0.61 13.81
C GLN A 718 55.40 0.42 13.54
N ASN A 719 55.80 -0.77 13.07
CA ASN A 719 57.12 -0.94 12.45
C ASN A 719 57.21 0.04 11.28
N LEU A 720 57.96 1.12 11.47
CA LEU A 720 58.35 2.04 10.39
C LEU A 720 59.26 1.25 9.44
N LEU A 721 58.66 0.64 8.40
CA LEU A 721 59.33 0.06 7.24
C LEU A 721 58.84 0.77 5.98
#